data_AF-A0A8H5PJE5-F1
#
_entry.id   AF-A0A8H5PJE5-F1
#
_cell.length_a   1.000
_cell.length_b   1.000
_cell.length_c   1.000
_cell.angle_alpha   90.00
_cell.angle_beta   90.00
_cell.angle_gamma   90.00
#
_symmetry.space_group_name_H-M   'P 1'
#
loop_
_entity.id
_entity.type
_entity.pdbx_description
1 polymer ?
#
loop_
_entity_poly.entity_id
_entity_poly.type
_entity_poly.pdbx_seq_one_letter_code
_entity_poly.pdbx_strand_id
1 'polypeptide(L)'
;MSQDLDGLSSDFRNTIEPDESTLLNDATASFRTETDTEHESEWPQPSVFVTLHRIRKFVLASIDDPYSLEQLKSPRVNHLIVRPLVDRLYDENDYSIVYCLLANRVQFLREQSSVIDQSTSIARATLCELLAIKILRNFHDDNPGLDGLLLLSKILVQGFDPFQGAPPEVEQYGRYPQWPIQNRGGHERKLTALELAIISESKNFVSSSGCRRVIDAVYRGQIVYTPLSFVDILPNHYEYLPVSLYEPRKAPLLDHHRLVVPRTRYMIELVHYIILTLFFVYTMQYRDPENLTGNEVVFILYSAGWVLHELAAIIEHGWMIHSQTLWSFLDLSYTVIFMAYITVRAYELAVSSVQNGMAHNILCLAAPILLTRLAFNILPDHIVFISLHAMMKEFLILTFLAIWCFTGFLLALQWLSPGDGSIPNDFTIIKWLLWIWFGLDGTGIEESVQFHSILGPALTIAFAFLGNTLFLTILVSLLTNRFSTIVTSEDVEIQFRKTVLTFEGVKSDAIFAYPPPFNLFALLILLPIKPFLSPLEFYSIHVFLARLVNAPLLFCVGFYERRRLWTFGPDAAKVSRMWKFTGFSPHGDIQAVFEVEAPAEVLREADELDGLSEMGFSDGDAVSRLSREREIRAPVVFSLSNAGTWSPGQAPVV
;
A
#
# COMPACT_ATOMS: atom_id res chain seq x y z
N MET A 1 70.46 8.47 47.86
CA MET A 1 69.32 7.55 47.68
C MET A 1 68.08 8.43 47.62
N SER A 2 67.51 8.55 46.41
CA SER A 2 66.16 9.02 46.07
C SER A 2 65.50 10.08 46.94
N GLN A 3 65.46 11.33 46.45
CA GLN A 3 64.21 12.10 46.29
C GLN A 3 64.45 13.40 45.50
N ASP A 4 63.41 13.77 44.76
CA ASP A 4 63.05 15.09 44.24
C ASP A 4 63.90 15.72 43.12
N LEU A 5 63.27 15.80 41.94
CA LEU A 5 63.10 16.99 41.09
C LEU A 5 62.68 16.52 39.69
N ASP A 6 61.63 17.14 39.14
CA ASP A 6 61.59 17.65 37.76
C ASP A 6 60.15 17.89 37.31
N GLY A 7 59.68 19.11 37.59
CA GLY A 7 58.79 19.81 36.68
C GLY A 7 59.63 20.66 35.72
N LEU A 8 59.04 20.92 34.54
CA LEU A 8 59.46 21.79 33.44
C LEU A 8 60.20 21.11 32.28
N SER A 9 59.58 21.26 31.09
CA SER A 9 60.17 21.37 29.75
C SER A 9 59.74 20.28 28.78
N SER A 10 58.66 20.52 28.02
CA SER A 10 58.66 20.22 26.58
C SER A 10 57.50 20.93 25.87
N ASP A 11 57.57 22.25 25.81
CA ASP A 11 57.05 23.01 24.67
C ASP A 11 58.26 23.21 23.74
N PHE A 12 58.33 22.49 22.62
CA PHE A 12 58.80 23.01 21.32
C PHE A 12 58.82 21.93 20.24
N ARG A 13 58.18 22.28 19.11
CA ARG A 13 58.39 21.83 17.72
C ARG A 13 57.59 20.65 17.16
N ASN A 14 56.42 21.05 16.66
CA ASN A 14 55.72 20.60 15.45
C ASN A 14 56.58 20.47 14.16
N THR A 15 55.91 19.86 13.17
CA THR A 15 56.07 19.87 11.69
C THR A 15 56.83 18.65 11.14
N ILE A 16 56.33 17.79 10.24
CA ILE A 16 55.49 17.90 9.01
C ILE A 16 54.87 16.48 8.80
N GLU A 17 53.56 16.25 8.54
CA GLU A 17 52.83 16.26 7.24
C GLU A 17 51.36 15.83 7.53
N PRO A 18 50.29 16.42 6.96
CA PRO A 18 48.92 16.03 7.30
C PRO A 18 48.38 14.91 6.40
N ASP A 19 47.82 13.87 7.01
CA ASP A 19 47.13 12.76 6.36
C ASP A 19 45.79 13.23 5.77
N GLU A 20 45.58 12.98 4.47
CA GLU A 20 44.40 13.35 3.66
C GLU A 20 43.07 12.78 4.20
N SER A 21 43.12 11.87 5.18
CA SER A 21 41.97 11.26 5.85
C SER A 21 41.30 12.16 6.89
N THR A 22 41.95 13.23 7.36
CA THR A 22 41.38 14.14 8.36
C THR A 22 40.53 15.27 7.75
N LEU A 23 40.74 15.63 6.49
CA LEU A 23 39.95 16.67 5.81
C LEU A 23 38.55 16.19 5.37
N LEU A 24 38.38 14.89 5.13
CA LEU A 24 37.07 14.28 4.88
C LEU A 24 36.24 14.15 6.17
N ASN A 25 36.90 14.03 7.32
CA ASN A 25 36.24 14.00 8.61
C ASN A 25 35.78 15.41 9.04
N ASP A 26 36.55 16.48 8.79
CA ASP A 26 36.12 17.83 9.20
C ASP A 26 34.99 18.39 8.32
N ALA A 27 34.94 18.07 7.01
CA ALA A 27 33.85 18.53 6.14
C ALA A 27 32.52 17.81 6.40
N THR A 28 32.55 16.62 7.02
CA THR A 28 31.34 15.87 7.42
C THR A 28 31.02 16.02 8.91
N ALA A 29 32.01 16.36 9.76
CA ALA A 29 31.83 16.65 11.17
C ALA A 29 31.38 18.09 11.44
N SER A 30 31.77 19.07 10.63
CA SER A 30 31.33 20.47 10.81
C SER A 30 29.85 20.69 10.48
N PHE A 31 29.16 19.69 9.92
CA PHE A 31 27.69 19.68 9.75
C PHE A 31 26.98 18.85 10.82
N ARG A 32 27.72 18.29 11.79
CA ARG A 32 27.25 17.26 12.74
C ARG A 32 27.48 17.62 14.22
N THR A 33 27.69 18.90 14.55
CA THR A 33 27.91 19.31 15.94
C THR A 33 27.02 20.46 16.40
N GLU A 34 25.77 20.52 15.93
CA GLU A 34 24.79 21.47 16.50
C GLU A 34 23.32 20.97 16.55
N THR A 35 23.02 19.70 16.28
CA THR A 35 21.61 19.20 16.33
C THR A 35 21.38 17.91 17.12
N ASP A 36 22.38 17.33 17.78
CA ASP A 36 22.20 16.11 18.58
C ASP A 36 22.23 16.41 20.09
N THR A 37 21.24 17.17 20.55
CA THR A 37 20.57 17.06 21.87
C THR A 37 19.39 18.03 21.92
N GLU A 38 18.58 18.11 20.86
CA GLU A 38 17.21 18.60 21.05
C GLU A 38 16.41 17.42 21.55
N HIS A 39 15.95 17.52 22.80
CA HIS A 39 14.89 16.69 23.34
C HIS A 39 13.85 16.45 22.25
N GLU A 40 13.69 15.20 21.80
CA GLU A 40 12.39 14.79 21.27
C GLU A 40 11.38 15.27 22.30
N SER A 41 10.56 16.25 21.94
CA SER A 41 9.37 16.57 22.70
C SER A 41 8.46 15.35 22.57
N GLU A 42 8.76 14.30 23.35
CA GLU A 42 7.91 13.16 23.58
C GLU A 42 6.64 13.71 24.23
N TRP A 43 5.66 14.01 23.38
CA TRP A 43 4.27 14.13 23.81
C TRP A 43 3.98 12.90 24.68
N PRO A 44 3.45 13.06 25.91
CA PRO A 44 3.19 11.93 26.79
C PRO A 44 2.22 10.98 26.09
N GLN A 45 2.75 9.91 25.49
CA GLN A 45 1.97 8.95 24.74
C GLN A 45 1.06 8.21 25.73
N PRO A 46 -0.28 8.29 25.58
CA PRO A 46 -1.17 7.49 26.39
C PRO A 46 -0.90 6.00 26.15
N SER A 47 -1.13 5.17 27.17
CA SER A 47 -0.96 3.72 27.05
C SER A 47 -1.88 3.15 25.97
N VAL A 48 -1.30 2.74 24.83
CA VAL A 48 -2.00 2.13 23.69
C VAL A 48 -2.83 0.94 24.17
N PHE A 49 -2.26 0.11 25.07
CA PHE A 49 -2.94 -1.04 25.64
C PHE A 49 -4.22 -0.66 26.38
N VAL A 50 -4.18 0.39 27.20
CA VAL A 50 -5.35 0.88 27.93
C VAL A 50 -6.39 1.46 26.97
N THR A 51 -5.96 2.24 25.98
CA THR A 51 -6.84 2.85 24.97
C THR A 51 -7.55 1.80 24.12
N LEU A 52 -6.85 0.72 23.71
CA LEU A 52 -7.43 -0.43 23.02
C LEU A 52 -8.61 -1.04 23.79
N HIS A 53 -8.40 -1.35 25.07
CA HIS A 53 -9.43 -1.93 25.92
C HIS A 53 -10.56 -0.94 26.27
N ARG A 54 -10.25 0.35 26.39
CA ARG A 54 -11.22 1.43 26.61
C ARG A 54 -12.18 1.54 25.43
N ILE A 55 -11.67 1.60 24.19
CA ILE A 55 -12.49 1.62 22.97
C ILE A 55 -13.37 0.37 22.91
N ARG A 56 -12.79 -0.81 23.15
CA ARG A 56 -13.53 -2.07 23.10
C ARG A 56 -14.75 -2.04 24.02
N LYS A 57 -14.57 -1.59 25.27
CA LYS A 57 -15.66 -1.45 26.25
C LYS A 57 -16.75 -0.48 25.78
N PHE A 58 -16.37 0.66 25.22
CA PHE A 58 -17.35 1.61 24.70
C PHE A 58 -18.14 1.07 23.52
N VAL A 59 -17.49 0.42 22.56
CA VAL A 59 -18.15 -0.14 21.39
C VAL A 59 -19.10 -1.27 21.79
N LEU A 60 -18.68 -2.16 22.70
CA LEU A 60 -19.53 -3.21 23.25
C LEU A 60 -20.75 -2.64 23.99
N ALA A 61 -20.60 -1.54 24.73
CA ALA A 61 -21.70 -0.92 25.45
C ALA A 61 -22.64 -0.07 24.56
N SER A 62 -22.22 0.28 23.34
CA SER A 62 -22.95 1.21 22.47
C SER A 62 -23.83 0.50 21.44
N ILE A 63 -23.44 -0.69 20.99
CA ILE A 63 -24.14 -1.45 19.95
C ILE A 63 -24.29 -2.91 20.37
N ASP A 64 -25.55 -3.31 20.54
CA ASP A 64 -25.98 -4.71 20.68
C ASP A 64 -26.75 -5.23 19.46
N ASP A 65 -27.29 -4.32 18.65
CA ASP A 65 -28.06 -4.65 17.45
C ASP A 65 -27.20 -4.62 16.17
N PRO A 66 -27.56 -5.41 15.14
CA PRO A 66 -26.90 -5.35 13.84
C PRO A 66 -27.29 -4.08 13.08
N TYR A 67 -26.33 -3.19 12.85
CA TYR A 67 -26.48 -1.98 12.03
C TYR A 67 -25.62 -2.03 10.76
N SER A 68 -26.16 -1.53 9.65
CA SER A 68 -25.41 -1.25 8.43
C SER A 68 -24.72 0.13 8.50
N LEU A 69 -23.73 0.36 7.61
CA LEU A 69 -23.04 1.64 7.53
C LEU A 69 -24.00 2.82 7.27
N GLU A 70 -25.00 2.62 6.40
CA GLU A 70 -26.00 3.66 6.09
C GLU A 70 -26.87 3.99 7.30
N GLN A 71 -27.27 2.96 8.06
CA GLN A 71 -28.05 3.13 9.28
C GLN A 71 -27.25 3.88 10.35
N LEU A 72 -25.96 3.58 10.51
CA LEU A 72 -25.06 4.30 11.43
C LEU A 72 -24.84 5.78 11.01
N LYS A 73 -24.85 6.06 9.69
CA LYS A 73 -24.78 7.42 9.15
C LYS A 73 -26.08 8.20 9.27
N SER A 74 -27.21 7.53 9.51
CA SER A 74 -28.52 8.19 9.64
C SER A 74 -28.48 9.28 10.73
N PRO A 75 -29.14 10.44 10.54
CA PRO A 75 -29.02 11.58 11.47
C PRO A 75 -29.32 11.22 12.93
N ARG A 76 -30.32 10.36 13.15
CA ARG A 76 -30.74 9.93 14.50
C ARG A 76 -29.66 9.10 15.20
N VAL A 77 -29.19 8.03 14.55
CA VAL A 77 -28.17 7.13 15.13
C VAL A 77 -26.83 7.86 15.27
N ASN A 78 -26.50 8.70 14.28
CA ASN A 78 -25.31 9.52 14.29
C ASN A 78 -25.28 10.49 15.49
N HIS A 79 -26.39 11.15 15.80
CA HIS A 79 -26.48 12.06 16.95
C HIS A 79 -26.49 11.32 18.30
N LEU A 80 -27.11 10.14 18.37
CA LEU A 80 -27.26 9.39 19.63
C LEU A 80 -26.02 8.57 20.01
N ILE A 81 -25.35 7.97 19.02
CA ILE A 81 -24.27 7.01 19.25
C ILE A 81 -22.95 7.58 18.77
N VAL A 82 -22.88 7.98 17.49
CA VAL A 82 -21.59 8.26 16.84
C VAL A 82 -20.97 9.56 17.34
N ARG A 83 -21.70 10.68 17.37
CA ARG A 83 -21.18 11.98 17.83
C ARG A 83 -20.68 11.94 19.27
N PRO A 84 -21.46 11.46 20.26
CA PRO A 84 -20.98 11.39 21.65
C PRO A 84 -19.72 10.54 21.83
N LEU A 85 -19.58 9.46 21.05
CA LEU A 85 -18.37 8.64 21.07
C LEU A 85 -17.17 9.38 20.45
N VAL A 86 -17.36 10.09 19.33
CA VAL A 86 -16.28 10.92 18.75
C VAL A 86 -15.84 11.98 19.73
N ASP A 87 -16.77 12.75 20.31
CA ASP A 87 -16.44 13.83 21.23
C ASP A 87 -15.73 13.33 22.51
N ARG A 88 -15.99 12.09 22.93
CA ARG A 88 -15.36 11.47 24.09
C ARG A 88 -14.00 10.81 23.81
N LEU A 89 -13.78 10.38 22.57
CA LEU A 89 -12.57 9.68 22.14
C LEU A 89 -11.55 10.62 21.47
N TYR A 90 -12.01 11.75 20.94
CA TYR A 90 -11.14 12.75 20.33
C TYR A 90 -10.34 13.49 21.40
N ASP A 91 -9.01 13.42 21.28
CA ASP A 91 -8.04 14.21 22.02
C ASP A 91 -6.96 14.61 21.02
N GLU A 92 -6.67 15.90 20.91
CA GLU A 92 -5.67 16.44 19.98
C GLU A 92 -4.27 15.85 20.22
N ASN A 93 -3.99 15.40 21.45
CA ASN A 93 -2.68 14.87 21.84
C ASN A 93 -2.58 13.34 21.69
N ASP A 94 -3.70 12.62 21.51
CA ASP A 94 -3.71 11.16 21.39
C ASP A 94 -3.76 10.71 19.93
N TYR A 95 -2.58 10.55 19.34
CA TYR A 95 -2.42 10.06 17.97
C TYR A 95 -2.73 8.56 17.82
N SER A 96 -2.70 7.80 18.92
CA SER A 96 -2.87 6.34 18.91
C SER A 96 -4.32 5.90 18.74
N ILE A 97 -5.28 6.82 18.90
CA ILE A 97 -6.70 6.52 18.90
C ILE A 97 -7.19 5.89 17.59
N VAL A 98 -6.69 6.37 16.45
CA VAL A 98 -7.07 5.85 15.12
C VAL A 98 -6.56 4.43 14.94
N TYR A 99 -5.30 4.17 15.35
CA TYR A 99 -4.74 2.82 15.40
C TYR A 99 -5.58 1.89 16.27
N CYS A 100 -5.94 2.33 17.49
CA CYS A 100 -6.71 1.51 18.42
C CYS A 100 -8.13 1.18 17.93
N LEU A 101 -8.77 2.10 17.19
CA LEU A 101 -10.08 1.86 16.56
C LEU A 101 -9.98 0.80 15.45
N LEU A 102 -8.96 0.88 14.60
CA LEU A 102 -8.74 -0.08 13.52
C LEU A 102 -8.31 -1.46 14.05
N ALA A 103 -7.52 -1.51 15.12
CA ALA A 103 -7.19 -2.76 15.80
C ALA A 103 -8.44 -3.45 16.37
N ASN A 104 -9.33 -2.68 17.01
CA ASN A 104 -10.62 -3.22 17.47
C ASN A 104 -11.50 -3.69 16.32
N ARG A 105 -11.50 -2.99 15.18
CA ARG A 105 -12.18 -3.44 13.96
C ARG A 105 -11.69 -4.81 13.52
N VAL A 106 -10.38 -5.01 13.37
CA VAL A 106 -9.78 -6.31 12.99
C VAL A 106 -10.24 -7.40 13.97
N GLN A 107 -10.22 -7.13 15.26
CA GLN A 107 -10.64 -8.09 16.28
C GLN A 107 -12.13 -8.44 16.20
N PHE A 108 -13.01 -7.46 15.99
CA PHE A 108 -14.45 -7.72 15.80
C PHE A 108 -14.74 -8.52 14.51
N LEU A 109 -14.00 -8.26 13.43
CA LEU A 109 -14.10 -9.08 12.21
C LEU A 109 -13.59 -10.51 12.43
N ARG A 110 -12.59 -10.71 13.29
CA ARG A 110 -12.13 -12.06 13.66
C ARG A 110 -13.18 -12.80 14.49
N GLU A 111 -13.87 -12.10 15.39
CA GLU A 111 -14.95 -12.66 16.21
C GLU A 111 -16.20 -13.04 15.38
N GLN A 112 -16.35 -12.47 14.18
CA GLN A 112 -17.40 -12.80 13.21
C GLN A 112 -17.48 -14.30 12.87
N SER A 113 -16.38 -15.05 12.98
CA SER A 113 -16.39 -16.49 12.68
C SER A 113 -17.29 -17.30 13.63
N SER A 114 -17.71 -16.73 14.76
CA SER A 114 -18.72 -17.32 15.65
C SER A 114 -20.14 -17.04 15.15
N VAL A 115 -20.93 -18.09 14.94
CA VAL A 115 -22.29 -18.02 14.35
C VAL A 115 -23.27 -17.17 15.17
N ILE A 116 -23.08 -17.06 16.49
CA ILE A 116 -24.04 -16.43 17.41
C ILE A 116 -24.05 -14.90 17.28
N ASP A 117 -22.88 -14.28 17.08
CA ASP A 117 -22.72 -12.81 17.14
C ASP A 117 -22.18 -12.21 15.81
N GLN A 118 -22.30 -12.94 14.70
CA GLN A 118 -21.72 -12.54 13.41
C GLN A 118 -22.16 -11.13 12.96
N SER A 119 -23.46 -10.85 12.96
CA SER A 119 -24.01 -9.58 12.45
C SER A 119 -23.70 -8.39 13.36
N THR A 120 -23.79 -8.58 14.68
CA THR A 120 -23.45 -7.54 15.67
C THR A 120 -21.94 -7.24 15.66
N SER A 121 -21.09 -8.26 15.49
CA SER A 121 -19.63 -8.06 15.38
C SER A 121 -19.26 -7.26 14.14
N ILE A 122 -19.91 -7.51 13.00
CA ILE A 122 -19.75 -6.69 11.78
C ILE A 122 -20.21 -5.24 12.03
N ALA A 123 -21.33 -5.04 12.72
CA ALA A 123 -21.83 -3.71 13.04
C ALA A 123 -20.85 -2.92 13.94
N ARG A 124 -20.29 -3.58 14.97
CA ARG A 124 -19.25 -3.03 15.85
C ARG A 124 -17.97 -2.70 15.09
N ALA A 125 -17.53 -3.57 14.18
CA ALA A 125 -16.41 -3.31 13.29
C ALA A 125 -16.65 -2.10 12.36
N THR A 126 -17.87 -1.96 11.85
CA THR A 126 -18.30 -0.85 10.99
C THR A 126 -18.37 0.47 11.78
N LEU A 127 -18.82 0.43 13.04
CA LEU A 127 -18.78 1.59 13.93
C LEU A 127 -17.34 2.05 14.18
N CYS A 128 -16.41 1.12 14.44
CA CYS A 128 -14.99 1.45 14.64
C CYS A 128 -14.40 2.17 13.41
N GLU A 129 -14.70 1.69 12.21
CA GLU A 129 -14.32 2.36 10.95
C GLU A 129 -14.92 3.77 10.85
N LEU A 130 -16.21 3.94 11.14
CA LEU A 130 -16.88 5.23 11.07
C LEU A 130 -16.32 6.24 12.08
N LEU A 131 -16.02 5.79 13.30
CA LEU A 131 -15.38 6.61 14.33
C LEU A 131 -13.98 7.04 13.90
N ALA A 132 -13.18 6.11 13.35
CA ALA A 132 -11.84 6.39 12.84
C ALA A 132 -11.87 7.44 11.71
N ILE A 133 -12.82 7.33 10.78
CA ILE A 133 -13.02 8.33 9.69
C ILE A 133 -13.26 9.72 10.27
N LYS A 134 -14.16 9.83 11.25
CA LYS A 134 -14.54 11.13 11.82
C LYS A 134 -13.42 11.76 12.64
N ILE A 135 -12.73 10.96 13.44
CA ILE A 135 -11.60 11.44 14.24
C ILE A 135 -10.45 11.87 13.33
N LEU A 136 -10.11 11.08 12.30
CA LEU A 136 -9.09 11.47 11.32
C LEU A 136 -9.47 12.75 10.57
N ARG A 137 -10.76 12.94 10.29
CA ARG A 137 -11.27 14.18 9.69
C ARG A 137 -11.11 15.36 10.63
N ASN A 138 -11.43 15.24 11.91
CA ASN A 138 -11.21 16.31 12.89
C ASN A 138 -9.72 16.70 12.95
N PHE A 139 -8.81 15.72 13.02
CA PHE A 139 -7.36 16.00 12.94
C PHE A 139 -6.95 16.73 11.66
N HIS A 140 -7.59 16.39 10.53
CA HIS A 140 -7.32 17.03 9.23
C HIS A 140 -7.85 18.46 9.15
N ASP A 141 -9.04 18.71 9.70
CA ASP A 141 -9.70 20.01 9.68
C ASP A 141 -9.02 20.97 10.68
N ASP A 142 -8.66 20.48 11.87
CA ASP A 142 -8.03 21.28 12.92
C ASP A 142 -6.56 21.63 12.60
N ASN A 143 -5.89 20.86 11.73
CA ASN A 143 -4.49 21.07 11.35
C ASN A 143 -4.34 21.25 9.82
N PRO A 144 -4.58 22.45 9.28
CA PRO A 144 -4.34 22.73 7.88
C PRO A 144 -2.84 22.80 7.54
N GLY A 145 -2.49 22.73 6.25
CA GLY A 145 -1.11 22.94 5.79
C GLY A 145 -0.18 21.73 5.92
N LEU A 146 1.14 21.99 5.91
CA LEU A 146 2.19 20.94 5.88
C LEU A 146 2.38 20.26 7.23
N ASP A 147 2.27 21.00 8.33
CA ASP A 147 2.40 20.45 9.68
C ASP A 147 1.27 19.46 9.98
N GLY A 148 0.05 19.77 9.53
CA GLY A 148 -1.06 18.85 9.57
C GLY A 148 -0.88 17.61 8.69
N LEU A 149 -0.22 17.73 7.53
CA LEU A 149 0.14 16.55 6.73
C LEU A 149 1.11 15.65 7.50
N LEU A 150 2.13 16.22 8.14
CA LEU A 150 3.08 15.48 8.95
C LEU A 150 2.39 14.80 10.15
N LEU A 151 1.48 15.50 10.83
CA LEU A 151 0.66 14.95 11.91
C LEU A 151 -0.18 13.75 11.44
N LEU A 152 -0.95 13.90 10.36
CA LEU A 152 -1.76 12.82 9.79
C LEU A 152 -0.89 11.63 9.35
N SER A 153 0.32 11.91 8.85
CA SER A 153 1.28 10.88 8.47
C SER A 153 1.80 10.12 9.68
N LYS A 154 2.09 10.82 10.79
CA LYS A 154 2.44 10.17 12.06
C LYS A 154 1.30 9.26 12.52
N ILE A 155 0.05 9.73 12.52
CA ILE A 155 -1.11 8.91 12.92
C ILE A 155 -1.24 7.62 12.07
N LEU A 156 -1.07 7.71 10.75
CA LEU A 156 -1.35 6.60 9.84
C LEU A 156 -0.17 5.63 9.64
N VAL A 157 1.04 6.17 9.59
CA VAL A 157 2.25 5.47 9.11
C VAL A 157 3.20 5.12 10.24
N GLN A 158 3.14 5.84 11.37
CA GLN A 158 3.92 5.44 12.54
C GLN A 158 3.42 4.10 13.08
N GLY A 159 4.35 3.25 13.51
CA GLY A 159 3.99 1.99 14.14
C GLY A 159 3.75 2.14 15.64
N PHE A 160 2.73 1.45 16.11
CA PHE A 160 2.37 1.37 17.52
C PHE A 160 2.53 -0.07 18.02
N ASP A 161 3.03 -0.24 19.24
CA ASP A 161 3.09 -1.55 19.90
C ASP A 161 1.75 -1.80 20.63
N PRO A 162 1.00 -2.88 20.31
CA PRO A 162 -0.25 -3.21 21.00
C PRO A 162 -0.12 -3.34 22.52
N PHE A 163 1.06 -3.73 23.03
CA PHE A 163 1.33 -3.91 24.46
C PHE A 163 1.98 -2.67 25.11
N GLN A 164 2.11 -1.56 24.39
CA GLN A 164 2.67 -0.33 24.96
C GLN A 164 1.83 0.13 26.16
N GLY A 165 2.50 0.22 27.32
CA GLY A 165 1.88 0.60 28.60
C GLY A 165 1.01 -0.50 29.23
N ALA A 166 1.18 -1.77 28.84
CA ALA A 166 0.61 -2.92 29.52
C ALA A 166 1.38 -3.28 30.80
N PRO A 167 0.74 -3.92 31.80
CA PRO A 167 1.47 -4.52 32.91
C PRO A 167 2.49 -5.57 32.43
N PRO A 168 3.68 -5.66 33.04
CA PRO A 168 4.76 -6.52 32.56
C PRO A 168 4.38 -8.02 32.52
N GLU A 169 3.50 -8.46 33.41
CA GLU A 169 2.97 -9.83 33.44
C GLU A 169 2.16 -10.16 32.16
N VAL A 170 1.35 -9.20 31.70
CA VAL A 170 0.51 -9.35 30.51
C VAL A 170 1.36 -9.29 29.24
N GLU A 171 2.37 -8.41 29.23
CA GLU A 171 3.30 -8.29 28.12
C GLU A 171 4.09 -9.60 27.92
N GLN A 172 4.62 -10.19 28.99
CA GLN A 172 5.36 -11.45 28.92
C GLN A 172 4.48 -12.63 28.47
N TYR A 173 3.26 -12.73 29.00
CA TYR A 173 2.33 -13.81 28.64
C TYR A 173 1.74 -13.65 27.23
N GLY A 174 1.41 -12.41 26.84
CA GLY A 174 0.75 -12.11 25.57
C GLY A 174 1.68 -12.17 24.36
N ARG A 175 3.00 -12.01 24.54
CA ARG A 175 4.00 -12.07 23.48
C ARG A 175 4.42 -13.51 23.19
N TYR A 176 3.54 -14.30 22.57
CA TYR A 176 3.91 -15.63 22.07
C TYR A 176 4.84 -15.51 20.85
N PRO A 177 5.99 -16.21 20.80
CA PRO A 177 6.90 -16.16 19.65
C PRO A 177 6.32 -16.98 18.49
N GLN A 178 5.57 -16.33 17.61
CA GLN A 178 5.06 -17.00 16.40
C GLN A 178 6.16 -17.14 15.32
N TRP A 179 7.18 -16.26 15.33
CA TRP A 179 8.31 -16.21 14.38
C TRP A 179 9.57 -15.64 15.06
N PRO A 180 10.79 -15.91 14.54
CA PRO A 180 12.02 -15.30 15.08
C PRO A 180 11.97 -13.78 14.90
N ILE A 181 11.91 -13.04 16.02
CA ILE A 181 11.96 -11.58 16.03
C ILE A 181 13.40 -11.15 15.74
N GLN A 182 13.58 -10.33 14.71
CA GLN A 182 14.86 -9.66 14.46
C GLN A 182 14.96 -8.44 15.37
N ASN A 183 16.11 -8.26 16.03
CA ASN A 183 16.32 -7.10 16.89
C ASN A 183 16.37 -5.82 16.04
N ARG A 184 15.54 -4.82 16.37
CA ARG A 184 15.38 -3.55 15.63
C ARG A 184 15.36 -2.34 16.55
N GLY A 185 16.18 -2.35 17.60
CA GLY A 185 16.35 -1.17 18.46
C GLY A 185 15.03 -0.65 19.03
N GLY A 186 14.14 -1.54 19.47
CA GLY A 186 12.85 -1.17 20.08
C GLY A 186 11.70 -0.88 19.10
N HIS A 187 11.89 -1.08 17.79
CA HIS A 187 10.82 -0.95 16.77
C HIS A 187 10.21 -2.29 16.35
N GLU A 188 10.54 -3.35 17.09
CA GLU A 188 10.04 -4.70 16.90
C GLU A 188 8.53 -4.75 17.18
N ARG A 189 7.78 -5.50 16.36
CA ARG A 189 6.35 -5.82 16.62
C ARG A 189 5.39 -4.61 16.61
N LYS A 190 5.84 -3.44 16.13
CA LYS A 190 4.99 -2.28 15.90
C LYS A 190 4.15 -2.49 14.63
N LEU A 191 2.88 -2.11 14.67
CA LEU A 191 1.95 -2.16 13.53
C LEU A 191 1.43 -0.77 13.20
N THR A 192 1.23 -0.48 11.92
CA THR A 192 0.73 0.84 11.51
C THR A 192 -0.80 0.87 11.47
N ALA A 193 -1.41 2.03 11.67
CA ALA A 193 -2.86 2.18 11.52
C ALA A 193 -3.29 1.89 10.08
N LEU A 194 -2.49 2.31 9.09
CA LEU A 194 -2.75 2.06 7.68
C LEU A 194 -2.75 0.56 7.34
N GLU A 195 -1.79 -0.21 7.88
CA GLU A 195 -1.74 -1.65 7.71
C GLU A 195 -2.98 -2.34 8.26
N LEU A 196 -3.45 -1.96 9.46
CA LEU A 196 -4.69 -2.49 10.03
C LEU A 196 -5.92 -2.13 9.20
N ALA A 197 -5.95 -0.93 8.57
CA ALA A 197 -7.01 -0.56 7.65
C ALA A 197 -7.02 -1.44 6.39
N ILE A 198 -5.85 -1.80 5.87
CA ILE A 198 -5.72 -2.71 4.71
C ILE A 198 -6.15 -4.12 5.10
N ILE A 199 -5.64 -4.65 6.22
CA ILE A 199 -5.96 -5.99 6.72
C ILE A 199 -7.46 -6.16 6.99
N SER A 200 -8.14 -5.13 7.48
CA SER A 200 -9.59 -5.14 7.74
C SER A 200 -10.46 -4.69 6.57
N GLU A 201 -9.87 -4.54 5.37
CA GLU A 201 -10.52 -4.07 4.13
C GLU A 201 -11.38 -2.81 4.35
N SER A 202 -10.85 -1.83 5.10
CA SER A 202 -11.56 -0.61 5.50
C SER A 202 -11.62 0.42 4.37
N LYS A 203 -12.38 0.12 3.30
CA LYS A 203 -12.41 0.92 2.06
C LYS A 203 -12.90 2.36 2.29
N ASN A 204 -13.87 2.56 3.17
CA ASN A 204 -14.39 3.90 3.45
C ASN A 204 -13.38 4.77 4.21
N PHE A 205 -12.61 4.15 5.12
CA PHE A 205 -11.54 4.83 5.85
C PHE A 205 -10.44 5.30 4.90
N VAL A 206 -9.98 4.41 4.03
CA VAL A 206 -8.93 4.71 3.04
C VAL A 206 -9.37 5.78 2.03
N SER A 207 -10.67 5.84 1.75
CA SER A 207 -11.25 6.85 0.85
C SER A 207 -11.50 8.22 1.50
N SER A 208 -11.29 8.35 2.81
CA SER A 208 -11.43 9.63 3.51
C SER A 208 -10.40 10.66 3.02
N SER A 209 -10.74 11.95 3.06
CA SER A 209 -9.86 13.03 2.58
C SER A 209 -8.51 13.07 3.28
N GLY A 210 -8.50 12.93 4.61
CA GLY A 210 -7.28 12.90 5.42
C GLY A 210 -6.37 11.72 5.06
N CYS A 211 -6.94 10.51 4.93
CA CYS A 211 -6.17 9.33 4.54
C CYS A 211 -5.65 9.45 3.11
N ARG A 212 -6.52 9.82 2.15
CA ARG A 212 -6.13 10.01 0.74
C ARG A 212 -4.98 11.00 0.58
N ARG A 213 -4.99 12.09 1.36
CA ARG A 213 -3.92 13.10 1.34
C ARG A 213 -2.58 12.52 1.78
N VAL A 214 -2.56 11.72 2.85
CA VAL A 214 -1.33 11.04 3.32
C VAL A 214 -0.87 10.00 2.30
N ILE A 215 -1.77 9.17 1.77
CA ILE A 215 -1.42 8.16 0.76
C ILE A 215 -0.83 8.80 -0.50
N ASP A 216 -1.40 9.91 -0.99
CA ASP A 216 -0.85 10.59 -2.17
C ASP A 216 0.53 11.21 -1.87
N ALA A 217 0.73 11.74 -0.66
CA ALA A 217 2.02 12.27 -0.23
C ALA A 217 3.09 11.17 -0.06
N VAL A 218 2.72 9.99 0.46
CA VAL A 218 3.59 8.81 0.53
C VAL A 218 3.92 8.30 -0.87
N TYR A 219 2.90 8.15 -1.74
CA TYR A 219 3.08 7.69 -3.12
C TYR A 219 4.05 8.58 -3.90
N ARG A 220 3.95 9.91 -3.73
CA ARG A 220 4.85 10.90 -4.35
C ARG A 220 6.23 10.97 -3.70
N GLY A 221 6.41 10.39 -2.52
CA GLY A 221 7.65 10.50 -1.74
C GLY A 221 7.87 11.88 -1.13
N GLN A 222 6.80 12.60 -0.76
CA GLN A 222 6.89 13.83 0.03
C GLN A 222 7.14 13.53 1.51
N ILE A 223 6.64 12.39 1.98
CA ILE A 223 6.88 11.87 3.33
C ILE A 223 7.94 10.78 3.22
N VAL A 224 8.94 10.84 4.11
CA VAL A 224 9.95 9.80 4.27
C VAL A 224 9.83 9.23 5.67
N TYR A 225 9.84 7.91 5.75
CA TYR A 225 9.80 7.14 6.99
C TYR A 225 10.48 5.79 6.77
N THR A 226 10.99 5.19 7.84
CA THR A 226 11.45 3.80 7.80
C THR A 226 10.23 2.86 7.91
N PRO A 227 9.88 2.09 6.87
CA PRO A 227 8.76 1.15 6.95
C PRO A 227 9.04 0.02 7.93
N LEU A 228 7.95 -0.55 8.45
CA LEU A 228 8.00 -1.68 9.37
C LEU A 228 7.72 -2.95 8.56
N SER A 229 8.73 -3.79 8.39
CA SER A 229 8.58 -5.13 7.83
C SER A 229 8.39 -6.20 8.90
N PHE A 230 7.85 -7.36 8.55
CA PHE A 230 7.78 -8.49 9.47
C PHE A 230 9.13 -9.22 9.59
N VAL A 231 9.80 -9.44 8.44
CA VAL A 231 11.09 -10.14 8.35
C VAL A 231 11.89 -9.50 7.22
N ASP A 232 13.18 -9.22 7.46
CA ASP A 232 14.11 -8.81 6.39
C ASP A 232 15.15 -9.89 6.13
N ILE A 233 15.43 -10.14 4.87
CA ILE A 233 16.53 -11.01 4.46
C ILE A 233 17.86 -10.27 4.70
N LEU A 234 17.91 -8.98 4.36
CA LEU A 234 19.08 -8.13 4.55
C LEU A 234 18.70 -6.87 5.37
N PRO A 235 18.88 -6.86 6.70
CA PRO A 235 18.47 -5.73 7.53
C PRO A 235 19.29 -4.48 7.20
N ASN A 236 18.59 -3.37 6.91
CA ASN A 236 19.20 -2.08 6.55
C ASN A 236 18.82 -0.93 7.50
N HIS A 237 18.19 -1.25 8.63
CA HIS A 237 17.60 -0.29 9.57
C HIS A 237 18.54 0.03 10.73
N TYR A 238 19.79 0.37 10.40
CA TYR A 238 20.77 0.81 11.40
C TYR A 238 20.44 2.19 11.99
N GLU A 239 19.72 3.03 11.24
CA GLU A 239 19.14 4.30 11.72
C GLU A 239 17.64 4.33 11.41
N TYR A 240 16.81 4.52 12.45
CA TYR A 240 15.38 4.72 12.29
C TYR A 240 15.11 6.19 11.97
N LEU A 241 14.58 6.46 10.77
CA LEU A 241 14.19 7.80 10.37
C LEU A 241 12.72 8.02 10.77
N PRO A 242 12.45 8.98 11.68
CA PRO A 242 11.09 9.32 12.03
C PRO A 242 10.34 9.89 10.82
N VAL A 243 9.01 9.80 10.87
CA VAL A 243 8.13 10.35 9.84
C VAL A 243 8.41 11.85 9.68
N SER A 244 8.95 12.22 8.52
CA SER A 244 9.41 13.57 8.23
C SER A 244 9.05 13.99 6.80
N LEU A 245 9.01 15.31 6.57
CA LEU A 245 8.82 15.87 5.24
C LEU A 245 10.17 15.94 4.52
N TYR A 246 10.22 15.39 3.32
CA TYR A 246 11.43 15.36 2.52
C TYR A 246 11.70 16.70 1.85
N GLU A 247 12.90 17.26 1.99
CA GLU A 247 13.32 18.50 1.33
C GLU A 247 14.31 18.23 0.17
N PRO A 248 13.88 18.27 -1.10
CA PRO A 248 14.71 17.96 -2.27
C PRO A 248 15.94 18.86 -2.46
N ARG A 249 15.87 20.10 -1.96
CA ARG A 249 16.93 21.09 -2.13
C ARG A 249 18.10 20.88 -1.17
N LYS A 250 17.83 20.33 0.02
CA LYS A 250 18.85 20.01 1.02
C LYS A 250 19.42 18.60 0.84
N ALA A 251 18.63 17.67 0.26
CA ALA A 251 19.04 16.29 0.07
C ALA A 251 20.17 16.12 -0.97
N PRO A 252 21.10 15.16 -0.78
CA PRO A 252 22.13 14.84 -1.76
C PRO A 252 21.54 14.28 -3.06
N LEU A 253 22.25 14.43 -4.19
CA LEU A 253 21.78 13.97 -5.50
C LEU A 253 21.67 12.43 -5.60
N LEU A 254 22.47 11.69 -4.81
CA LEU A 254 22.52 10.23 -4.80
C LEU A 254 21.93 9.68 -3.48
N ASP A 255 20.72 10.12 -3.15
CA ASP A 255 19.98 9.60 -2.01
C ASP A 255 19.32 8.25 -2.34
N HIS A 256 19.81 7.17 -1.73
CA HIS A 256 19.30 5.82 -1.98
C HIS A 256 17.89 5.62 -1.41
N HIS A 257 17.47 6.40 -0.40
CA HIS A 257 16.14 6.30 0.20
C HIS A 257 15.03 6.63 -0.81
N ARG A 258 15.36 7.33 -1.90
CA ARG A 258 14.41 7.65 -2.98
C ARG A 258 13.99 6.45 -3.82
N LEU A 259 14.76 5.35 -3.80
CA LEU A 259 14.37 4.11 -4.48
C LEU A 259 13.19 3.40 -3.78
N VAL A 260 12.96 3.73 -2.50
CA VAL A 260 11.84 3.19 -1.70
C VAL A 260 10.53 3.90 -2.03
N VAL A 261 10.56 5.04 -2.73
CA VAL A 261 9.36 5.82 -3.07
C VAL A 261 8.44 5.00 -4.00
N PRO A 262 7.18 4.73 -3.62
CA PRO A 262 6.29 3.83 -4.35
C PRO A 262 6.10 4.18 -5.82
N ARG A 263 5.94 5.46 -6.16
CA ARG A 263 5.80 5.90 -7.55
C ARG A 263 6.99 5.52 -8.42
N THR A 264 8.19 5.83 -7.94
CA THR A 264 9.43 5.56 -8.68
C THR A 264 9.65 4.06 -8.78
N ARG A 265 9.43 3.35 -7.66
CA ARG A 265 9.52 1.91 -7.56
C ARG A 265 8.61 1.18 -8.56
N TYR A 266 7.35 1.57 -8.64
CA TYR A 266 6.41 0.98 -9.58
C TYR A 266 6.90 1.10 -11.03
N MET A 267 7.45 2.26 -11.41
CA MET A 267 8.03 2.47 -12.74
C MET A 267 9.27 1.61 -12.97
N ILE A 268 10.13 1.46 -11.96
CA ILE A 268 11.29 0.58 -12.01
C ILE A 268 10.83 -0.88 -12.21
N GLU A 269 9.89 -1.36 -11.41
CA GLU A 269 9.37 -2.74 -11.49
C GLU A 269 8.73 -3.01 -12.86
N LEU A 270 7.96 -2.05 -13.40
CA LEU A 270 7.41 -2.14 -14.77
C LEU A 270 8.50 -2.28 -15.83
N VAL A 271 9.54 -1.44 -15.79
CA VAL A 271 10.65 -1.51 -16.76
C VAL A 271 11.39 -2.85 -16.64
N HIS A 272 11.65 -3.32 -15.43
CA HIS A 272 12.32 -4.61 -15.21
C HIS A 272 11.45 -5.79 -15.68
N TYR A 273 10.13 -5.69 -15.56
CA TYR A 273 9.21 -6.70 -16.05
C TYR A 273 9.15 -6.73 -17.59
N ILE A 274 9.21 -5.56 -18.25
CA ILE A 274 9.33 -5.47 -19.70
C ILE A 274 10.63 -6.15 -20.15
N ILE A 275 11.75 -5.88 -19.48
CA ILE A 275 13.05 -6.51 -19.78
C ILE A 275 12.98 -8.03 -19.60
N LEU A 276 12.36 -8.53 -18.51
CA LEU A 276 12.11 -9.97 -18.31
C LEU A 276 11.36 -10.57 -19.49
N THR A 277 10.27 -9.92 -19.90
CA THR A 277 9.42 -10.39 -21.01
C THR A 277 10.19 -10.42 -22.34
N LEU A 278 11.05 -9.42 -22.58
CA LEU A 278 11.92 -9.39 -23.76
C LEU A 278 12.95 -10.52 -23.73
N PHE A 279 13.59 -10.79 -22.59
CA PHE A 279 14.52 -11.92 -22.45
C PHE A 279 13.82 -13.27 -22.59
N PHE A 280 12.59 -13.41 -22.10
CA PHE A 280 11.77 -14.59 -22.32
C PHE A 280 11.50 -14.83 -23.81
N VAL A 281 11.01 -13.82 -24.53
CA VAL A 281 10.75 -13.92 -25.98
C VAL A 281 12.03 -14.24 -26.75
N TYR A 282 13.13 -13.56 -26.41
CA TYR A 282 14.43 -13.79 -27.03
C TYR A 282 14.94 -15.22 -26.81
N THR A 283 14.81 -15.75 -25.60
CA THR A 283 15.21 -17.14 -25.27
C THR A 283 14.34 -18.16 -25.99
N MET A 284 13.02 -17.93 -26.06
CA MET A 284 12.10 -18.82 -26.76
C MET A 284 12.30 -18.82 -28.28
N GLN A 285 12.71 -17.70 -28.86
CA GLN A 285 13.00 -17.58 -30.29
C GLN A 285 14.28 -18.33 -30.70
N TYR A 286 15.32 -18.28 -29.86
CA TYR A 286 16.64 -18.89 -30.12
C TYR A 286 16.94 -20.09 -29.23
N ARG A 287 15.91 -20.89 -28.91
CA ARG A 287 16.04 -22.05 -28.01
C ARG A 287 16.89 -23.16 -28.64
N ASP A 288 17.89 -23.63 -27.90
CA ASP A 288 18.64 -24.85 -28.20
C ASP A 288 18.35 -25.90 -27.11
N PRO A 289 17.67 -27.01 -27.45
CA PRO A 289 17.40 -28.08 -26.50
C PRO A 289 18.66 -28.75 -25.96
N GLU A 290 19.74 -28.81 -26.74
CA GLU A 290 20.91 -29.66 -26.45
C GLU A 290 21.94 -28.93 -25.59
N ASN A 291 22.16 -27.64 -25.82
CA ASN A 291 23.19 -26.87 -25.13
C ASN A 291 22.60 -25.72 -24.32
N LEU A 292 23.25 -25.42 -23.19
CA LEU A 292 22.97 -24.22 -22.41
C LEU A 292 23.50 -22.99 -23.17
N THR A 293 22.59 -22.25 -23.80
CA THR A 293 22.95 -21.06 -24.58
C THR A 293 23.20 -19.88 -23.65
N GLY A 294 24.14 -18.99 -23.98
CA GLY A 294 24.40 -17.78 -23.16
C GLY A 294 23.14 -16.93 -22.92
N ASN A 295 22.25 -16.86 -23.92
CA ASN A 295 20.96 -16.18 -23.81
C ASN A 295 20.05 -16.82 -22.74
N GLU A 296 20.03 -18.15 -22.70
CA GLU A 296 19.29 -18.93 -21.71
C GLU A 296 19.83 -18.65 -20.30
N VAL A 297 21.16 -18.58 -20.14
CA VAL A 297 21.79 -18.23 -18.86
C VAL A 297 21.38 -16.84 -18.39
N VAL A 298 21.39 -15.83 -19.27
CA VAL A 298 20.96 -14.47 -18.93
C VAL A 298 19.50 -14.46 -18.50
N PHE A 299 18.63 -15.17 -19.23
CA PHE A 299 17.22 -15.31 -18.88
C PHE A 299 17.01 -16.02 -17.53
N ILE A 300 17.76 -17.10 -17.27
CA ILE A 300 17.72 -17.83 -15.99
C ILE A 300 18.13 -16.92 -14.84
N LEU A 301 19.24 -16.20 -14.96
CA LEU A 301 19.71 -15.28 -13.92
C LEU A 301 18.72 -14.14 -13.66
N TYR A 302 18.17 -13.57 -14.72
CA TYR A 302 17.18 -12.50 -14.61
C TYR A 302 15.87 -12.98 -13.97
N SER A 303 15.37 -14.15 -14.40
CA SER A 303 14.17 -14.77 -13.86
C SER A 303 14.35 -15.21 -12.40
N ALA A 304 15.51 -15.75 -12.05
CA ALA A 304 15.84 -16.06 -10.67
C ALA A 304 15.87 -14.81 -9.78
N GLY A 305 16.42 -13.70 -10.30
CA GLY A 305 16.35 -12.40 -9.64
C GLY A 305 14.91 -11.91 -9.45
N TRP A 306 14.05 -12.05 -10.47
CA TRP A 306 12.63 -11.70 -10.34
C TRP A 306 11.89 -12.56 -9.31
N VAL A 307 12.09 -13.88 -9.34
CA VAL A 307 11.50 -14.80 -8.36
C VAL A 307 12.00 -14.50 -6.93
N LEU A 308 13.28 -14.19 -6.75
CA LEU A 308 13.82 -13.79 -5.46
C LEU A 308 13.19 -12.49 -4.96
N HIS A 309 12.98 -11.50 -5.83
CA HIS A 309 12.29 -10.25 -5.51
C HIS A 309 10.86 -10.50 -5.03
N GLU A 310 10.14 -11.39 -5.71
CA GLU A 310 8.77 -11.76 -5.35
C GLU A 310 8.71 -12.50 -4.00
N LEU A 311 9.59 -13.49 -3.80
CA LEU A 311 9.68 -14.23 -2.55
C LEU A 311 10.05 -13.33 -1.38
N ALA A 312 10.98 -12.38 -1.57
CA ALA A 312 11.32 -11.39 -0.56
C ALA A 312 10.11 -10.53 -0.20
N ALA A 313 9.28 -10.15 -1.18
CA ALA A 313 8.11 -9.31 -0.93
C ALA A 313 7.04 -10.03 -0.09
N ILE A 314 6.83 -11.33 -0.38
CA ILE A 314 5.94 -12.19 0.40
C ILE A 314 6.42 -12.35 1.85
N ILE A 315 7.73 -12.48 2.06
CA ILE A 315 8.35 -12.61 3.39
C ILE A 315 8.24 -11.30 4.18
N GLU A 316 8.45 -10.15 3.51
CA GLU A 316 8.50 -8.84 4.15
C GLU A 316 7.15 -8.38 4.70
N HIS A 317 6.10 -8.46 3.88
CA HIS A 317 4.77 -7.94 4.22
C HIS A 317 3.79 -9.03 4.67
N GLY A 318 4.16 -10.30 4.51
CA GLY A 318 3.31 -11.44 4.83
C GLY A 318 2.27 -11.76 3.75
N TRP A 319 1.81 -13.01 3.77
CA TRP A 319 0.87 -13.55 2.79
C TRP A 319 -0.45 -12.78 2.71
N MET A 320 -0.96 -12.30 3.85
CA MET A 320 -2.28 -11.67 3.91
C MET A 320 -2.31 -10.35 3.12
N ILE A 321 -1.26 -9.54 3.21
CA ILE A 321 -1.16 -8.29 2.45
C ILE A 321 -0.89 -8.58 0.97
N HIS A 322 0.01 -9.53 0.69
CA HIS A 322 0.34 -9.91 -0.68
C HIS A 322 -0.86 -10.50 -1.44
N SER A 323 -1.70 -11.31 -0.78
CA SER A 323 -2.92 -11.88 -1.37
C SER A 323 -4.00 -10.85 -1.73
N GLN A 324 -3.93 -9.64 -1.15
CA GLN A 324 -4.82 -8.51 -1.50
C GLN A 324 -4.38 -7.81 -2.79
N THR A 325 -3.17 -8.09 -3.28
CA THR A 325 -2.68 -7.61 -4.57
C THR A 325 -3.28 -8.46 -5.67
N LEU A 326 -3.86 -7.79 -6.66
CA LEU A 326 -4.70 -8.43 -7.67
C LEU A 326 -3.96 -9.45 -8.54
N TRP A 327 -2.63 -9.34 -8.58
CA TRP A 327 -1.77 -9.98 -9.56
C TRP A 327 -0.74 -10.93 -8.94
N SER A 328 -0.68 -11.01 -7.61
CA SER A 328 0.15 -11.98 -6.87
C SER A 328 -0.02 -13.40 -7.40
N PHE A 329 -1.24 -13.80 -7.78
CA PHE A 329 -1.48 -15.15 -8.29
C PHE A 329 -0.75 -15.44 -9.61
N LEU A 330 -0.61 -14.44 -10.49
CA LEU A 330 0.11 -14.58 -11.77
C LEU A 330 1.61 -14.67 -11.53
N ASP A 331 2.14 -13.86 -10.63
CA ASP A 331 3.56 -13.87 -10.25
C ASP A 331 3.92 -15.17 -9.52
N LEU A 332 3.03 -15.68 -8.66
CA LEU A 332 3.14 -17.00 -8.04
C LEU A 332 3.09 -18.13 -9.08
N SER A 333 2.16 -18.06 -10.04
CA SER A 333 2.05 -19.04 -11.12
C SER A 333 3.31 -19.08 -11.98
N TYR A 334 3.86 -17.91 -12.33
CA TYR A 334 5.14 -17.79 -13.02
C TYR A 334 6.28 -18.39 -12.21
N THR A 335 6.34 -18.11 -10.90
CA THR A 335 7.34 -18.66 -9.98
C THR A 335 7.31 -20.19 -9.97
N VAL A 336 6.12 -20.80 -9.89
CA VAL A 336 5.96 -22.26 -9.93
C VAL A 336 6.45 -22.84 -11.26
N ILE A 337 6.09 -22.22 -12.39
CA ILE A 337 6.52 -22.67 -13.73
C ILE A 337 8.04 -22.53 -13.88
N PHE A 338 8.63 -21.43 -13.40
CA PHE A 338 10.07 -21.21 -13.46
C PHE A 338 10.84 -22.25 -12.62
N MET A 339 10.35 -22.58 -11.42
CA MET A 339 10.95 -23.62 -10.58
C MET A 339 10.85 -25.01 -11.22
N ALA A 340 9.72 -25.33 -11.86
CA ALA A 340 9.56 -26.56 -12.63
C ALA A 340 10.51 -26.60 -13.85
N TYR A 341 10.69 -25.47 -14.54
CA TYR A 341 11.63 -25.34 -15.65
C TYR A 341 13.07 -25.57 -15.19
N ILE A 342 13.52 -24.90 -14.12
CA ILE A 342 14.89 -25.03 -13.60
C ILE A 342 15.18 -26.45 -13.12
N THR A 343 14.24 -27.09 -12.41
CA THR A 343 14.45 -28.47 -11.92
C THR A 343 14.55 -29.47 -13.06
N VAL A 344 13.68 -29.37 -14.07
CA VAL A 344 13.75 -30.24 -15.25
C VAL A 344 14.99 -29.93 -16.10
N ARG A 345 15.37 -28.66 -16.26
CA ARG A 345 16.56 -28.27 -17.03
C ARG A 345 17.84 -28.76 -16.37
N ALA A 346 17.94 -28.65 -15.04
CA ALA A 346 19.05 -29.21 -14.28
C ALA A 346 19.14 -30.74 -14.43
N TYR A 347 17.99 -31.42 -14.46
CA TYR A 347 17.93 -32.87 -14.68
C TYR A 347 18.34 -33.28 -16.11
N GLU A 348 17.86 -32.57 -17.14
CA GLU A 348 18.26 -32.78 -18.54
C GLU A 348 19.78 -32.60 -18.73
N LEU A 349 20.38 -31.60 -18.07
CA LEU A 349 21.83 -31.36 -18.14
C LEU A 349 22.65 -32.39 -17.35
N ALA A 350 22.11 -32.90 -16.23
CA ALA A 350 22.79 -33.89 -15.40
C ALA A 350 22.76 -35.30 -16.00
N VAL A 351 21.69 -35.65 -16.73
CA VAL A 351 21.46 -37.00 -17.26
C VAL A 351 21.38 -36.96 -18.79
N SER A 352 22.49 -37.26 -19.45
CA SER A 352 22.63 -37.23 -20.91
C SER A 352 21.79 -38.27 -21.67
N SER A 353 21.04 -39.14 -20.98
CA SER A 353 20.16 -40.16 -21.58
C SER A 353 18.68 -39.77 -21.64
N VAL A 354 18.32 -38.59 -21.14
CA VAL A 354 16.93 -38.10 -21.09
C VAL A 354 16.60 -37.34 -22.37
N GLN A 355 15.32 -37.39 -22.79
CA GLN A 355 14.85 -36.65 -23.96
C GLN A 355 14.97 -35.13 -23.71
N ASN A 356 15.88 -34.49 -24.44
CA ASN A 356 16.12 -33.05 -24.34
C ASN A 356 14.90 -32.24 -24.85
N GLY A 357 14.49 -31.22 -24.11
CA GLY A 357 13.48 -30.24 -24.55
C GLY A 357 12.18 -30.19 -23.75
N MET A 358 12.01 -31.05 -22.74
CA MET A 358 10.86 -30.99 -21.82
C MET A 358 10.86 -29.71 -20.99
N ALA A 359 12.03 -29.24 -20.57
CA ALA A 359 12.17 -27.97 -19.87
C ALA A 359 11.59 -26.80 -20.68
N HIS A 360 11.95 -26.70 -21.96
CA HIS A 360 11.44 -25.66 -22.86
C HIS A 360 9.93 -25.78 -23.12
N ASN A 361 9.38 -26.99 -23.11
CA ASN A 361 7.93 -27.21 -23.23
C ASN A 361 7.17 -26.70 -21.99
N ILE A 362 7.72 -26.90 -20.79
CA ILE A 362 7.17 -26.32 -19.55
C ILE A 362 7.24 -24.80 -19.61
N LEU A 363 8.34 -24.25 -20.11
CA LEU A 363 8.53 -22.80 -20.23
C LEU A 363 7.52 -22.14 -21.19
N CYS A 364 6.99 -22.87 -22.20
CA CYS A 364 5.89 -22.38 -23.03
C CYS A 364 4.63 -22.01 -22.22
N LEU A 365 4.38 -22.66 -21.09
CA LEU A 365 3.23 -22.36 -20.22
C LEU A 365 3.34 -20.98 -19.56
N ALA A 366 4.55 -20.41 -19.48
CA ALA A 366 4.77 -19.07 -18.92
C ALA A 366 4.30 -17.94 -19.85
N ALA A 367 4.22 -18.17 -21.17
CA ALA A 367 3.87 -17.13 -22.15
C ALA A 367 2.51 -16.43 -21.87
N PRO A 368 1.38 -17.14 -21.69
CA PRO A 368 0.11 -16.48 -21.40
C PRO A 368 0.14 -15.74 -20.06
N ILE A 369 0.88 -16.23 -19.07
CA ILE A 369 0.98 -15.61 -17.74
C ILE A 369 1.78 -14.31 -17.82
N LEU A 370 2.98 -14.35 -18.41
CA LEU A 370 3.86 -13.18 -18.55
C LEU A 370 3.20 -12.06 -19.36
N LEU A 371 2.59 -12.39 -20.50
CA LEU A 371 1.94 -11.38 -21.35
C LEU A 371 0.71 -10.77 -20.67
N THR A 372 -0.11 -11.60 -20.01
CA THR A 372 -1.28 -11.14 -19.25
C THR A 372 -0.85 -10.21 -18.11
N ARG A 373 0.19 -10.60 -17.37
CA ARG A 373 0.75 -9.81 -16.28
C ARG A 373 1.35 -8.48 -16.76
N LEU A 374 2.03 -8.47 -17.93
CA LEU A 374 2.53 -7.25 -18.55
C LEU A 374 1.39 -6.30 -18.95
N ALA A 375 0.32 -6.82 -19.54
CA ALA A 375 -0.83 -6.01 -19.93
C ALA A 375 -1.46 -5.29 -18.73
N PHE A 376 -1.62 -5.99 -17.61
CA PHE A 376 -2.15 -5.40 -16.37
C PHE A 376 -1.21 -4.38 -15.73
N ASN A 377 0.10 -4.57 -15.88
CA ASN A 377 1.10 -3.61 -15.42
C ASN A 377 1.10 -2.31 -16.24
N ILE A 378 0.67 -2.32 -17.50
CA ILE A 378 0.62 -1.12 -18.34
C ILE A 378 -0.64 -0.28 -18.07
N LEU A 379 -1.73 -0.93 -17.66
CA LEU A 379 -3.05 -0.30 -17.48
C LEU A 379 -3.61 -0.50 -16.05
N PRO A 380 -2.91 -0.04 -15.00
CA PRO A 380 -3.31 -0.30 -13.62
C PRO A 380 -4.65 0.36 -13.22
N ASP A 381 -4.96 1.52 -13.80
CA ASP A 381 -6.09 2.38 -13.37
C ASP A 381 -7.38 2.14 -14.17
N HIS A 382 -7.40 1.17 -15.10
CA HIS A 382 -8.59 0.93 -15.90
C HIS A 382 -9.62 0.10 -15.13
N ILE A 383 -10.82 0.67 -14.94
CA ILE A 383 -11.91 0.09 -14.15
C ILE A 383 -12.22 -1.37 -14.50
N VAL A 384 -12.09 -1.77 -15.78
CA VAL A 384 -12.37 -3.15 -16.21
C VAL A 384 -11.44 -4.15 -15.53
N PHE A 385 -10.15 -3.84 -15.41
CA PHE A 385 -9.20 -4.73 -14.71
C PHE A 385 -9.47 -4.75 -13.22
N ILE A 386 -9.94 -3.62 -12.69
CA ILE A 386 -10.31 -3.51 -11.30
C ILE A 386 -11.49 -4.44 -10.99
N SER A 387 -12.55 -4.35 -11.79
CA SER A 387 -13.73 -5.19 -11.65
C SER A 387 -13.43 -6.67 -11.88
N LEU A 388 -12.56 -7.02 -12.83
CA LEU A 388 -12.21 -8.41 -13.13
C LEU A 388 -11.69 -9.16 -11.89
N HIS A 389 -10.75 -8.55 -11.15
CA HIS A 389 -10.24 -9.17 -9.92
C HIS A 389 -11.33 -9.44 -8.88
N ALA A 390 -12.17 -8.44 -8.61
CA ALA A 390 -13.20 -8.56 -7.58
C ALA A 390 -14.26 -9.62 -7.94
N MET A 391 -14.42 -9.93 -9.23
CA MET A 391 -15.28 -11.00 -9.73
C MET A 391 -14.61 -12.38 -9.78
N MET A 392 -13.27 -12.47 -9.67
CA MET A 392 -12.55 -13.75 -9.82
C MET A 392 -12.98 -14.80 -8.80
N LYS A 393 -13.26 -14.42 -7.56
CA LYS A 393 -13.73 -15.36 -6.52
C LYS A 393 -15.06 -16.01 -6.91
N GLU A 394 -16.00 -15.22 -7.40
CA GLU A 394 -17.33 -15.70 -7.81
C GLU A 394 -17.24 -16.53 -9.08
N PHE A 395 -16.42 -16.07 -10.04
CA PHE A 395 -16.09 -16.82 -11.24
C PHE A 395 -15.48 -18.19 -10.91
N LEU A 396 -14.51 -18.26 -9.99
CA LEU A 396 -13.84 -19.50 -9.58
C LEU A 396 -14.80 -20.46 -8.85
N ILE A 397 -15.65 -19.96 -7.94
CA ILE A 397 -16.64 -20.79 -7.24
C ILE A 397 -17.63 -21.41 -8.24
N LEU A 398 -18.14 -20.61 -9.18
CA LEU A 398 -19.06 -21.11 -10.21
C LEU A 398 -18.37 -22.06 -11.18
N THR A 399 -17.13 -21.77 -11.57
CA THR A 399 -16.32 -22.64 -12.42
C THR A 399 -16.03 -23.96 -11.72
N PHE A 400 -15.73 -23.95 -10.42
CA PHE A 400 -15.55 -25.15 -9.62
C PHE A 400 -16.84 -25.98 -9.55
N LEU A 401 -17.98 -25.35 -9.29
CA LEU A 401 -19.29 -26.02 -9.30
C LEU A 401 -19.61 -26.61 -10.68
N ALA A 402 -19.29 -25.88 -11.76
CA ALA A 402 -19.42 -26.35 -13.13
C ALA A 402 -18.53 -27.58 -13.41
N ILE A 403 -17.25 -27.56 -13.02
CA ILE A 403 -16.32 -28.70 -13.15
C ILE A 403 -16.82 -29.89 -12.32
N TRP A 404 -17.33 -29.65 -11.11
CA TRP A 404 -17.90 -30.69 -10.26
C TRP A 404 -19.11 -31.37 -10.92
N CYS A 405 -20.02 -30.56 -11.47
CA CYS A 405 -21.16 -31.04 -12.23
C CYS A 405 -20.73 -31.79 -13.49
N PHE A 406 -19.79 -31.24 -14.25
CA PHE A 406 -19.19 -31.85 -15.43
C PHE A 406 -18.60 -33.23 -15.11
N THR A 407 -17.89 -33.35 -13.99
CA THR A 407 -17.31 -34.62 -13.53
C THR A 407 -18.41 -35.65 -13.26
N GLY A 408 -19.54 -35.24 -12.66
CA GLY A 408 -20.69 -36.12 -12.45
C GLY A 408 -21.30 -36.66 -13.75
N PHE A 409 -21.47 -35.78 -14.76
CA PHE A 409 -21.95 -36.19 -16.09
C PHE A 409 -20.95 -37.07 -16.84
N LEU A 410 -19.65 -36.76 -16.73
CA LEU A 410 -18.58 -37.57 -17.29
C LEU A 410 -18.58 -38.99 -16.70
N LEU A 411 -18.63 -39.13 -15.37
CA LEU A 411 -18.68 -40.43 -14.70
C LEU A 411 -19.92 -41.23 -15.10
N ALA A 412 -21.08 -40.56 -15.21
CA ALA A 412 -22.32 -41.21 -15.61
C ALA A 412 -22.24 -41.74 -17.06
N LEU A 413 -21.66 -40.99 -18.00
CA LEU A 413 -21.46 -41.47 -19.38
C LEU A 413 -20.39 -42.58 -19.47
N GLN A 414 -19.31 -42.47 -18.69
CA GLN A 414 -18.27 -43.51 -18.61
C GLN A 414 -18.83 -44.84 -18.10
N TRP A 415 -19.64 -44.82 -17.04
CA TRP A 415 -20.26 -46.04 -16.50
C TRP A 415 -21.39 -46.58 -17.36
N LEU A 416 -22.07 -45.72 -18.12
CA LEU A 416 -23.10 -46.13 -19.07
C LEU A 416 -22.49 -46.78 -20.33
N SER A 417 -21.19 -46.62 -20.55
CA SER A 417 -20.52 -47.10 -21.74
C SER A 417 -20.47 -48.64 -21.80
N PRO A 418 -20.98 -49.27 -22.88
CA PRO A 418 -20.96 -50.71 -23.03
C PRO A 418 -19.52 -51.18 -23.27
N GLY A 419 -18.96 -51.96 -22.34
CA GLY A 419 -17.54 -52.37 -22.27
C GLY A 419 -17.00 -53.24 -23.43
N ASP A 420 -17.52 -53.10 -24.64
CA ASP A 420 -17.30 -53.96 -25.79
C ASP A 420 -16.19 -53.45 -26.74
N GLY A 421 -15.24 -52.65 -26.23
CA GLY A 421 -14.05 -52.20 -26.97
C GLY A 421 -14.30 -51.28 -28.18
N SER A 422 -15.57 -51.00 -28.51
CA SER A 422 -16.02 -50.05 -29.53
C SER A 422 -16.10 -48.60 -29.02
N ILE A 423 -15.80 -48.40 -27.73
CA ILE A 423 -15.93 -47.11 -27.04
C ILE A 423 -14.77 -46.18 -27.44
N PRO A 424 -15.04 -44.88 -27.72
CA PRO A 424 -14.01 -43.87 -27.82
C PRO A 424 -13.15 -43.80 -26.54
N ASN A 425 -11.84 -43.56 -26.65
CA ASN A 425 -10.97 -43.25 -25.50
C ASN A 425 -11.68 -42.32 -24.50
N ASP A 426 -11.45 -42.47 -23.19
CA ASP A 426 -12.02 -41.58 -22.15
C ASP A 426 -11.87 -40.08 -22.49
N PHE A 427 -10.76 -39.74 -23.15
CA PHE A 427 -10.46 -38.40 -23.68
C PHE A 427 -11.46 -37.89 -24.72
N THR A 428 -12.06 -38.76 -25.53
CA THR A 428 -13.05 -38.40 -26.54
C THR A 428 -14.39 -38.03 -25.90
N ILE A 429 -14.80 -38.71 -24.82
CA ILE A 429 -16.03 -38.36 -24.07
C ILE A 429 -15.85 -36.97 -23.44
N ILE A 430 -14.69 -36.72 -22.82
CA ILE A 430 -14.33 -35.41 -22.27
C ILE A 430 -14.37 -34.33 -23.36
N LYS A 431 -13.80 -34.61 -24.53
CA LYS A 431 -13.79 -33.70 -25.68
C LYS A 431 -15.20 -33.35 -26.15
N TRP A 432 -16.10 -34.33 -26.27
CA TRP A 432 -17.49 -34.10 -26.67
C TRP A 432 -18.26 -33.27 -25.65
N LEU A 433 -18.13 -33.58 -24.36
CA LEU A 433 -18.77 -32.78 -23.30
C LEU A 433 -18.25 -31.34 -23.28
N LEU A 434 -16.94 -31.15 -23.50
CA LEU A 434 -16.35 -29.81 -23.57
C LEU A 434 -16.88 -29.01 -24.77
N TRP A 435 -16.99 -29.64 -25.94
CA TRP A 435 -17.58 -29.00 -27.11
C TRP A 435 -19.04 -28.61 -26.91
N ILE A 436 -19.84 -29.47 -26.27
CA ILE A 436 -21.23 -29.16 -25.93
C ILE A 436 -21.30 -28.00 -24.94
N TRP A 437 -20.43 -27.99 -23.92
CA TRP A 437 -20.37 -26.95 -22.89
C TRP A 437 -20.07 -25.55 -23.46
N PHE A 438 -19.19 -25.47 -24.45
CA PHE A 438 -18.90 -24.20 -25.14
C PHE A 438 -19.80 -23.93 -26.34
N GLY A 439 -20.74 -24.84 -26.64
CA GLY A 439 -21.64 -24.74 -27.80
C GLY A 439 -20.92 -24.79 -29.15
N LEU A 440 -19.74 -25.42 -29.20
CA LEU A 440 -18.91 -25.50 -30.41
C LEU A 440 -19.38 -26.58 -31.38
N ASP A 441 -19.88 -27.71 -30.86
CA ASP A 441 -20.25 -28.87 -31.65
C ASP A 441 -21.37 -29.71 -31.01
N GLY A 442 -22.19 -30.35 -31.85
CA GLY A 442 -23.30 -31.23 -31.48
C GLY A 442 -22.96 -32.72 -31.57
N THR A 443 -21.77 -33.11 -32.04
CA THR A 443 -21.37 -34.52 -32.25
C THR A 443 -21.55 -35.39 -31.00
N GLY A 444 -21.38 -34.82 -29.80
CA GLY A 444 -21.57 -35.58 -28.57
C GLY A 444 -23.01 -36.07 -28.38
N ILE A 445 -24.01 -35.36 -28.93
CA ILE A 445 -25.42 -35.79 -28.89
C ILE A 445 -25.67 -36.89 -29.93
N GLU A 446 -25.09 -36.80 -31.11
CA GLU A 446 -25.24 -37.81 -32.17
C GLU A 446 -24.63 -39.15 -31.75
N GLU A 447 -23.43 -39.09 -31.18
CA GLU A 447 -22.68 -40.26 -30.71
C GLU A 447 -23.23 -40.82 -29.39
N SER A 448 -24.07 -40.07 -28.67
CA SER A 448 -24.59 -40.50 -27.37
C SER A 448 -25.51 -41.72 -27.43
N VAL A 449 -26.12 -42.00 -28.60
CA VAL A 449 -26.95 -43.19 -28.85
C VAL A 449 -26.14 -44.49 -28.73
N GLN A 450 -24.82 -44.41 -28.93
CA GLN A 450 -23.90 -45.55 -28.85
C GLN A 450 -23.67 -46.02 -27.41
N PHE A 451 -23.79 -45.15 -26.41
CA PHE A 451 -23.70 -45.57 -24.99
C PHE A 451 -24.94 -46.36 -24.59
N HIS A 452 -26.12 -45.78 -24.81
CA HIS A 452 -27.40 -46.42 -24.59
C HIS A 452 -28.46 -45.67 -25.39
N SER A 453 -29.37 -46.38 -26.06
CA SER A 453 -30.31 -45.79 -27.04
C SER A 453 -31.23 -44.68 -26.48
N ILE A 454 -31.42 -44.64 -25.16
CA ILE A 454 -32.30 -43.67 -24.48
C ILE A 454 -31.53 -42.85 -23.43
N LEU A 455 -30.87 -43.51 -22.47
CA LEU A 455 -30.16 -42.85 -21.37
C LEU A 455 -28.98 -41.99 -21.81
N GLY A 456 -28.23 -42.38 -22.86
CA GLY A 456 -27.09 -41.61 -23.37
C GLY A 456 -27.51 -40.23 -23.92
N PRO A 457 -28.46 -40.18 -24.88
CA PRO A 457 -29.01 -38.93 -25.38
C PRO A 457 -29.69 -38.10 -24.29
N ALA A 458 -30.46 -38.73 -23.40
CA ALA A 458 -31.13 -38.00 -22.31
C ALA A 458 -30.14 -37.30 -21.37
N LEU A 459 -29.05 -38.00 -20.99
CA LEU A 459 -28.02 -37.47 -20.12
C LEU A 459 -27.22 -36.34 -20.80
N THR A 460 -26.93 -36.50 -22.09
CA THR A 460 -26.20 -35.49 -22.89
C THR A 460 -27.04 -34.23 -23.13
N ILE A 461 -28.34 -34.37 -23.41
CA ILE A 461 -29.28 -33.24 -23.53
C ILE A 461 -29.46 -32.54 -22.18
N ALA A 462 -29.58 -33.29 -21.08
CA ALA A 462 -29.66 -32.72 -19.74
C ALA A 462 -28.40 -31.92 -19.38
N PHE A 463 -27.23 -32.43 -19.75
CA PHE A 463 -25.96 -31.70 -19.63
C PHE A 463 -25.94 -30.42 -20.45
N ALA A 464 -26.33 -30.47 -21.74
CA ALA A 464 -26.38 -29.29 -22.60
C ALA A 464 -27.34 -28.22 -22.06
N PHE A 465 -28.50 -28.64 -21.54
CA PHE A 465 -29.47 -27.73 -20.91
C PHE A 465 -28.92 -27.11 -19.63
N LEU A 466 -28.33 -27.89 -18.72
CA LEU A 466 -27.77 -27.37 -17.47
C LEU A 466 -26.55 -26.49 -17.71
N GLY A 467 -25.66 -26.86 -18.64
CA GLY A 467 -24.48 -26.07 -19.00
C GLY A 467 -24.84 -24.73 -19.64
N ASN A 468 -25.42 -24.79 -20.84
CA ASN A 468 -25.60 -23.62 -21.70
C ASN A 468 -26.75 -22.72 -21.25
N THR A 469 -27.80 -23.30 -20.64
CA THR A 469 -28.94 -22.51 -20.18
C THR A 469 -28.76 -22.07 -18.73
N LEU A 470 -28.51 -23.00 -17.81
CA LEU A 470 -28.51 -22.68 -16.37
C LEU A 470 -27.17 -22.08 -15.91
N PHE A 471 -26.05 -22.79 -16.09
CA PHE A 471 -24.75 -22.34 -15.59
C PHE A 471 -24.28 -21.08 -16.28
N LEU A 472 -24.38 -21.00 -17.62
CA LEU A 472 -23.98 -19.81 -18.37
C LEU A 472 -24.83 -18.58 -17.99
N THR A 473 -26.15 -18.73 -17.85
CA THR A 473 -27.03 -17.60 -17.46
C THR A 473 -26.75 -17.14 -16.03
N ILE A 474 -26.53 -18.07 -15.09
CA ILE A 474 -26.15 -17.73 -13.71
C ILE A 474 -24.79 -17.03 -13.69
N LEU A 475 -23.82 -17.52 -14.46
CA LEU A 475 -22.49 -16.91 -14.56
C LEU A 475 -22.57 -15.47 -15.08
N VAL A 476 -23.26 -15.26 -16.21
CA VAL A 476 -23.44 -13.92 -16.79
C VAL A 476 -24.21 -13.00 -15.82
N SER A 477 -25.25 -13.49 -15.18
CA SER A 477 -26.05 -12.70 -14.23
C SER A 477 -25.25 -12.29 -12.99
N LEU A 478 -24.52 -13.21 -12.38
CA LEU A 478 -23.69 -12.94 -11.20
C LEU A 478 -22.56 -11.97 -11.52
N LEU A 479 -21.83 -12.20 -12.62
CA LEU A 479 -20.78 -11.28 -13.07
C LEU A 479 -21.33 -9.89 -13.37
N THR A 480 -22.49 -9.79 -14.03
CA THR A 480 -23.12 -8.49 -14.35
C THR A 480 -23.54 -7.74 -13.10
N ASN A 481 -24.18 -8.42 -12.14
CA ASN A 481 -24.61 -7.80 -10.88
C ASN A 481 -23.39 -7.28 -10.08
N ARG A 482 -22.33 -8.08 -10.04
CA ARG A 482 -21.12 -7.77 -9.29
C ARG A 482 -20.32 -6.67 -9.94
N PHE A 483 -20.18 -6.71 -11.27
CA PHE A 483 -19.65 -5.60 -12.05
C PHE A 483 -20.42 -4.31 -11.77
N SER A 484 -21.75 -4.33 -11.84
CA SER A 484 -22.59 -3.14 -11.57
C SER A 484 -22.34 -2.56 -10.18
N THR A 485 -22.30 -3.42 -9.15
CA THR A 485 -22.02 -2.99 -7.77
C THR A 485 -20.62 -2.36 -7.64
N ILE A 486 -19.60 -2.94 -8.29
CA ILE A 486 -18.24 -2.40 -8.25
C ILE A 486 -18.17 -1.03 -8.95
N VAL A 487 -18.81 -0.90 -10.12
CA VAL A 487 -18.86 0.38 -10.86
C VAL A 487 -19.55 1.47 -10.03
N THR A 488 -20.61 1.15 -9.28
CA THR A 488 -21.26 2.15 -8.41
C THR A 488 -20.39 2.63 -7.24
N SER A 489 -19.33 1.89 -6.87
CA SER A 489 -18.40 2.23 -5.79
C SER A 489 -16.96 2.40 -6.32
N GLU A 490 -16.82 2.82 -7.58
CA GLU A 490 -15.55 2.83 -8.30
C GLU A 490 -14.47 3.65 -7.56
N ASP A 491 -14.79 4.89 -7.18
CA ASP A 491 -13.82 5.79 -6.54
C ASP A 491 -13.21 5.20 -5.26
N VAL A 492 -14.04 4.52 -4.47
CA VAL A 492 -13.65 3.90 -3.20
C VAL A 492 -12.77 2.67 -3.45
N GLU A 493 -13.10 1.86 -4.46
CA GLU A 493 -12.35 0.67 -4.84
C GLU A 493 -11.00 1.02 -5.46
N ILE A 494 -10.96 2.02 -6.36
CA ILE A 494 -9.73 2.55 -6.96
C ILE A 494 -8.81 3.06 -5.86
N GLN A 495 -9.33 3.89 -4.94
CA GLN A 495 -8.52 4.48 -3.89
C GLN A 495 -7.97 3.42 -2.92
N PHE A 496 -8.77 2.41 -2.58
CA PHE A 496 -8.31 1.27 -1.77
C PHE A 496 -7.15 0.54 -2.45
N ARG A 497 -7.25 0.25 -3.75
CA ARG A 497 -6.18 -0.44 -4.50
C ARG A 497 -4.92 0.39 -4.65
N LYS A 498 -5.06 1.68 -4.98
CA LYS A 498 -3.92 2.61 -4.99
C LYS A 498 -3.22 2.61 -3.63
N THR A 499 -3.97 2.48 -2.54
CA THR A 499 -3.43 2.46 -1.18
C THR A 499 -2.69 1.17 -0.88
N VAL A 500 -3.25 0.00 -1.24
CA VAL A 500 -2.55 -1.30 -1.11
C VAL A 500 -1.25 -1.29 -1.91
N LEU A 501 -1.28 -0.86 -3.17
CA LEU A 501 -0.09 -0.75 -4.02
C LEU A 501 0.93 0.26 -3.49
N THR A 502 0.48 1.37 -2.92
CA THR A 502 1.37 2.36 -2.31
C THR A 502 2.05 1.77 -1.08
N PHE A 503 1.31 1.07 -0.22
CA PHE A 503 1.84 0.44 0.98
C PHE A 503 2.83 -0.68 0.66
N GLU A 504 2.49 -1.59 -0.26
CA GLU A 504 3.39 -2.64 -0.77
C GLU A 504 4.63 -2.04 -1.46
N GLY A 505 4.50 -0.87 -2.09
CA GLY A 505 5.62 -0.18 -2.70
C GLY A 505 6.65 0.35 -1.69
N VAL A 506 6.28 0.58 -0.42
CA VAL A 506 7.21 1.04 0.62
C VAL A 506 7.87 -0.15 1.30
N LYS A 507 8.97 -0.63 0.69
CA LYS A 507 9.77 -1.75 1.19
C LYS A 507 11.00 -1.29 1.99
N SER A 508 11.27 -1.95 3.11
CA SER A 508 12.41 -1.72 4.02
C SER A 508 13.65 -2.51 3.66
N ASP A 509 13.50 -3.72 3.10
CA ASP A 509 14.63 -4.64 2.93
C ASP A 509 15.64 -4.12 1.89
N ALA A 510 16.93 -4.18 2.23
CA ALA A 510 18.02 -3.80 1.35
C ALA A 510 18.07 -4.60 0.05
N ILE A 511 17.51 -5.82 0.03
CA ILE A 511 17.44 -6.63 -1.20
C ILE A 511 16.71 -5.90 -2.33
N PHE A 512 15.76 -5.03 -1.99
CA PHE A 512 14.95 -4.28 -2.92
C PHE A 512 15.62 -3.02 -3.48
N ALA A 513 16.75 -2.61 -2.91
CA ALA A 513 17.57 -1.57 -3.49
C ALA A 513 18.30 -2.06 -4.75
N TYR A 514 18.41 -3.38 -4.95
CA TYR A 514 19.11 -3.99 -6.06
C TYR A 514 18.12 -4.44 -7.14
N PRO A 515 18.18 -3.90 -8.37
CA PRO A 515 17.34 -4.38 -9.46
C PRO A 515 17.71 -5.83 -9.85
N PRO A 516 16.77 -6.66 -10.32
CA PRO A 516 17.09 -7.96 -10.92
C PRO A 516 18.03 -7.79 -12.13
N PRO A 517 19.10 -8.61 -12.30
CA PRO A 517 19.53 -9.75 -11.47
C PRO A 517 20.53 -9.39 -10.36
N PHE A 518 20.86 -8.10 -10.17
CA PHE A 518 21.84 -7.64 -9.19
C PHE A 518 21.46 -7.97 -7.75
N ASN A 519 20.18 -8.15 -7.46
CA ASN A 519 19.71 -8.64 -6.16
C ASN A 519 20.25 -10.04 -5.80
N LEU A 520 20.41 -10.93 -6.79
CA LEU A 520 21.00 -12.25 -6.57
C LEU A 520 22.49 -12.12 -6.19
N PHE A 521 23.23 -11.27 -6.89
CA PHE A 521 24.64 -11.01 -6.57
C PHE A 521 24.80 -10.32 -5.22
N ALA A 522 23.91 -9.37 -4.89
CA ALA A 522 23.88 -8.73 -3.59
C ALA A 522 23.67 -9.76 -2.47
N LEU A 523 22.74 -10.71 -2.65
CA LEU A 523 22.53 -11.79 -1.68
C LEU A 523 23.76 -12.71 -1.57
N LEU A 524 24.33 -13.13 -2.70
CA LEU A 524 25.48 -14.05 -2.74
C LEU A 524 26.76 -13.44 -2.15
N ILE A 525 26.92 -12.11 -2.20
CA ILE A 525 28.11 -11.41 -1.71
C ILE A 525 27.90 -10.88 -0.29
N LEU A 526 26.79 -10.17 -0.04
CA LEU A 526 26.57 -9.48 1.25
C LEU A 526 26.20 -10.46 2.37
N LEU A 527 25.45 -11.52 2.09
CA LEU A 527 25.05 -12.49 3.11
C LEU A 527 26.24 -13.24 3.75
N PRO A 528 27.22 -13.79 3.00
CA PRO A 528 28.36 -14.47 3.62
C PRO A 528 29.35 -13.51 4.28
N ILE A 529 29.41 -12.24 3.85
CA ILE A 529 30.32 -11.24 4.43
C ILE A 529 29.75 -10.65 5.73
N LYS A 530 28.40 -10.62 5.89
CA LYS A 530 27.71 -10.10 7.07
C LYS A 530 28.29 -10.54 8.44
N PRO A 531 28.60 -11.82 8.72
CA PRO A 531 29.16 -12.22 10.02
C PRO A 531 30.59 -11.72 10.27
N PHE A 532 31.29 -11.24 9.24
CA PHE A 532 32.68 -10.78 9.35
C PHE A 532 32.83 -9.25 9.50
N LEU A 533 31.75 -8.48 9.32
CA LEU A 533 31.77 -7.02 9.36
C LEU A 533 31.04 -6.45 10.57
N SER A 534 31.47 -5.26 11.01
CA SER A 534 30.67 -4.48 11.95
C SER A 534 29.40 -3.93 11.28
N PRO A 535 28.34 -3.64 12.06
CA PRO A 535 27.09 -3.03 11.56
C PRO A 535 27.29 -1.80 10.66
N LEU A 536 28.23 -0.92 11.03
CA LEU A 536 28.49 0.33 10.33
C LEU A 536 29.25 0.12 9.02
N GLU A 537 30.23 -0.79 8.99
CA GLU A 537 30.97 -1.13 7.77
C GLU A 537 30.04 -1.83 6.76
N PHE A 538 29.18 -2.73 7.25
CA PHE A 538 28.18 -3.38 6.41
C PHE A 538 27.22 -2.36 5.78
N TYR A 539 26.72 -1.41 6.57
CA TYR A 539 25.88 -0.32 6.08
C TYR A 539 26.59 0.53 5.02
N SER A 540 27.84 0.92 5.26
CA SER A 540 28.64 1.73 4.31
C SER A 540 28.83 1.01 2.97
N ILE A 541 29.20 -0.28 3.00
CA ILE A 541 29.37 -1.10 1.80
C ILE A 541 28.05 -1.26 1.04
N HIS A 542 26.96 -1.53 1.76
CA HIS A 542 25.63 -1.64 1.17
C HIS A 542 25.23 -0.34 0.47
N VAL A 543 25.35 0.80 1.15
CA VAL A 543 24.98 2.13 0.60
C VAL A 543 25.84 2.46 -0.62
N PHE A 544 27.14 2.17 -0.58
CA PHE A 544 28.03 2.36 -1.73
C PHE A 544 27.60 1.52 -2.93
N LEU A 545 27.33 0.23 -2.74
CA LEU A 545 26.93 -0.68 -3.80
C LEU A 545 25.55 -0.32 -4.38
N ALA A 546 24.58 0.01 -3.52
CA ALA A 546 23.25 0.44 -3.93
C ALA A 546 23.31 1.75 -4.75
N ARG A 547 24.15 2.71 -4.34
CA ARG A 547 24.38 3.95 -5.10
C ARG A 547 25.09 3.69 -6.42
N LEU A 548 26.06 2.78 -6.48
CA LEU A 548 26.79 2.45 -7.69
C LEU A 548 25.88 1.84 -8.75
N VAL A 549 25.08 0.83 -8.38
CA VAL A 549 24.18 0.12 -9.30
C VAL A 549 23.06 1.04 -9.81
N ASN A 550 22.53 1.91 -8.94
CA ASN A 550 21.41 2.79 -9.27
C ASN A 550 21.82 4.22 -9.62
N ALA A 551 23.11 4.53 -9.76
CA ALA A 551 23.60 5.88 -10.03
C ALA A 551 22.86 6.61 -11.17
N PRO A 552 22.68 6.02 -12.37
CA PRO A 552 21.99 6.71 -13.47
C PRO A 552 20.52 7.00 -13.14
N LEU A 553 19.85 6.08 -12.46
CA LEU A 553 18.46 6.19 -12.06
C LEU A 553 18.27 7.25 -10.97
N LEU A 554 19.13 7.23 -9.95
CA LEU A 554 19.13 8.21 -8.85
C LEU A 554 19.36 9.63 -9.36
N PHE A 555 20.26 9.81 -10.33
CA PHE A 555 20.49 11.12 -10.95
C PHE A 555 19.23 11.65 -11.66
N CYS A 556 18.56 10.79 -12.42
CA CYS A 556 17.29 11.13 -13.09
C CYS A 556 16.20 11.51 -12.08
N VAL A 557 16.06 10.72 -11.01
CA VAL A 557 15.06 10.96 -9.94
C VAL A 557 15.35 12.26 -9.20
N GLY A 558 16.59 12.48 -8.75
CA GLY A 558 16.99 13.68 -8.02
C GLY A 558 16.78 14.96 -8.83
N PHE A 559 17.06 14.93 -10.13
CA PHE A 559 16.81 16.06 -11.03
C PHE A 559 15.31 16.33 -11.25
N TYR A 560 14.52 15.27 -11.40
CA TYR A 560 13.07 15.37 -11.55
C TYR A 560 12.41 15.94 -10.29
N GLU A 561 12.78 15.44 -9.10
CA GLU A 561 12.18 15.82 -7.82
C GLU A 561 12.53 17.24 -7.39
N ARG A 562 13.78 17.68 -7.57
CA ARG A 562 14.20 19.05 -7.27
C ARG A 562 13.40 20.11 -8.04
N ARG A 563 12.89 19.74 -9.22
CA ARG A 563 12.08 20.62 -10.08
C ARG A 563 10.58 20.56 -9.79
N ARG A 564 10.05 19.43 -9.31
CA ARG A 564 8.58 19.17 -9.32
C ARG A 564 7.96 18.70 -8.00
N LEU A 565 8.72 18.31 -6.98
CA LEU A 565 8.12 17.64 -5.81
C LEU A 565 7.26 18.58 -4.94
N TRP A 566 7.74 19.80 -4.68
CA TRP A 566 7.08 20.82 -3.85
C TRP A 566 6.49 21.99 -4.65
N THR A 567 6.45 21.91 -5.98
CA THR A 567 5.80 22.95 -6.79
C THR A 567 4.28 22.99 -6.60
N PHE A 568 3.73 22.19 -5.70
CA PHE A 568 2.33 22.20 -5.27
C PHE A 568 2.12 23.10 -4.04
N GLY A 569 2.35 24.40 -4.23
CA GLY A 569 1.70 25.46 -3.47
C GLY A 569 0.60 26.13 -4.31
N PRO A 570 -0.08 27.18 -3.82
CA PRO A 570 -1.06 27.97 -4.59
C PRO A 570 -0.56 28.46 -5.98
N ASP A 571 0.74 28.38 -6.24
CA ASP A 571 1.35 28.63 -7.54
C ASP A 571 1.21 27.48 -8.56
N ALA A 572 0.87 26.25 -8.18
CA ALA A 572 0.51 25.17 -9.12
C ALA A 572 -0.76 25.51 -9.91
N ALA A 573 -1.70 26.21 -9.27
CA ALA A 573 -2.85 26.78 -9.95
C ALA A 573 -2.43 27.85 -10.96
N LYS A 574 -1.36 28.62 -10.72
CA LYS A 574 -0.83 29.59 -11.71
C LYS A 574 -0.14 28.91 -12.89
N VAL A 575 0.62 27.82 -12.68
CA VAL A 575 1.30 27.10 -13.77
C VAL A 575 0.30 26.25 -14.58
N SER A 576 -0.70 25.63 -13.93
CA SER A 576 -1.82 25.00 -14.63
C SER A 576 -2.64 26.04 -15.41
N ARG A 577 -2.84 27.27 -14.90
CA ARG A 577 -3.44 28.39 -15.64
C ARG A 577 -2.61 28.82 -16.85
N MET A 578 -1.29 28.68 -16.82
CA MET A 578 -0.39 29.05 -17.92
C MET A 578 -0.37 28.02 -19.05
N TRP A 579 -0.70 26.75 -18.77
CA TRP A 579 -0.72 25.64 -19.74
C TRP A 579 -2.12 25.06 -20.03
N LYS A 580 -3.14 25.44 -19.27
CA LYS A 580 -4.52 25.30 -19.69
C LYS A 580 -4.72 26.32 -20.81
N PHE A 581 -4.65 25.84 -22.04
CA PHE A 581 -5.16 26.53 -23.20
C PHE A 581 -6.65 26.81 -22.97
N THR A 582 -6.98 27.92 -22.30
CA THR A 582 -8.35 28.31 -21.92
C THR A 582 -9.22 28.70 -23.12
N GLY A 583 -8.66 28.66 -24.34
CA GLY A 583 -9.36 29.04 -25.57
C GLY A 583 -10.42 28.04 -26.07
N PHE A 584 -10.66 26.90 -25.42
CA PHE A 584 -11.59 25.86 -25.91
C PHE A 584 -12.45 25.17 -24.84
N SER A 585 -12.80 25.82 -23.73
CA SER A 585 -13.91 25.36 -22.89
C SER A 585 -15.14 26.25 -23.08
N PRO A 586 -16.24 25.77 -23.69
CA PRO A 586 -17.48 26.54 -23.86
C PRO A 586 -18.14 27.02 -22.55
N HIS A 587 -17.64 26.55 -21.40
CA HIS A 587 -18.17 26.84 -20.06
C HIS A 587 -17.10 27.41 -19.11
N GLY A 588 -15.98 27.91 -19.66
CA GLY A 588 -14.93 28.57 -18.85
C GLY A 588 -15.44 29.80 -18.09
N ASP A 589 -16.47 30.47 -18.63
CA ASP A 589 -17.07 31.66 -18.02
C ASP A 589 -17.74 31.36 -16.67
N ILE A 590 -18.37 30.20 -16.51
CA ILE A 590 -18.99 29.80 -15.24
C ILE A 590 -17.92 29.65 -14.16
N GLN A 591 -16.81 29.01 -14.52
CA GLN A 591 -15.70 28.84 -13.59
C GLN A 591 -15.05 30.17 -13.25
N ALA A 592 -14.91 31.08 -14.23
CA ALA A 592 -14.38 32.43 -14.00
C ALA A 592 -15.25 33.27 -13.06
N VAL A 593 -16.59 33.14 -13.11
CA VAL A 593 -17.52 33.87 -12.23
C VAL A 593 -17.29 33.52 -10.75
N PHE A 594 -17.06 32.24 -10.42
CA PHE A 594 -16.82 31.82 -9.03
C PHE A 594 -15.34 31.93 -8.59
N GLU A 595 -14.42 32.26 -9.51
CA GLU A 595 -13.01 32.53 -9.20
C GLU A 595 -12.75 33.99 -8.83
N VAL A 596 -13.65 34.91 -9.20
CA VAL A 596 -13.58 36.32 -8.84
C VAL A 596 -14.34 36.55 -7.54
N GLU A 597 -13.72 37.23 -6.58
CA GLU A 597 -14.39 37.62 -5.34
C GLU A 597 -15.51 38.62 -5.68
N ALA A 598 -16.74 38.26 -5.31
CA ALA A 598 -17.90 39.07 -5.64
C ALA A 598 -17.80 40.44 -4.95
N PRO A 599 -18.02 41.55 -5.67
CA PRO A 599 -18.08 42.87 -5.05
C PRO A 599 -19.14 42.90 -3.95
N ALA A 600 -18.86 43.60 -2.85
CA ALA A 600 -19.76 43.69 -1.70
C ALA A 600 -21.17 44.16 -2.06
N GLU A 601 -21.31 44.97 -3.12
CA GLU A 601 -22.60 45.45 -3.63
C GLU A 601 -23.45 44.35 -4.26
N VAL A 602 -22.83 43.42 -5.00
CA VAL A 602 -23.49 42.27 -5.62
C VAL A 602 -23.93 41.25 -4.56
N LEU A 603 -23.12 41.05 -3.52
CA LEU A 603 -23.48 40.22 -2.37
C LEU A 603 -24.69 40.82 -1.62
N ARG A 604 -24.69 42.14 -1.42
CA ARG A 604 -25.81 42.86 -0.78
C ARG A 604 -27.10 42.74 -1.59
N GLU A 605 -27.02 42.87 -2.91
CA GLU A 605 -28.16 42.68 -3.80
C GLU A 605 -28.64 41.22 -3.79
N ALA A 606 -27.74 40.25 -3.78
CA ALA A 606 -28.10 38.83 -3.65
C ALA A 606 -28.80 38.54 -2.31
N ASP A 607 -28.29 39.08 -1.20
CA ASP A 607 -28.90 38.94 0.13
C ASP A 607 -30.29 39.59 0.20
N GLU A 608 -30.47 40.75 -0.46
CA GLU A 608 -31.75 41.45 -0.58
C GLU A 608 -32.75 40.68 -1.47
N LEU A 609 -32.28 40.03 -2.56
CA LEU A 609 -33.10 39.23 -3.47
C LEU A 609 -33.56 37.91 -2.87
N ASP A 610 -32.70 37.24 -2.09
CA ASP A 610 -33.04 35.98 -1.42
C ASP A 610 -33.85 36.20 -0.13
N GLY A 611 -34.02 37.45 0.32
CA GLY A 611 -34.73 37.78 1.55
C GLY A 611 -34.11 37.10 2.79
N LEU A 612 -32.83 36.76 2.74
CA LEU A 612 -32.12 36.03 3.80
C LEU A 612 -32.08 36.84 5.10
N SER A 613 -32.09 38.17 4.99
CA SER A 613 -32.23 39.09 6.12
C SER A 613 -33.62 39.03 6.78
N GLU A 614 -34.68 38.65 6.06
CA GLU A 614 -36.04 38.48 6.60
C GLU A 614 -36.28 37.07 7.17
N MET A 615 -35.52 36.06 6.73
CA MET A 615 -35.63 34.67 7.22
C MET A 615 -35.03 34.43 8.61
N GLY A 616 -34.48 35.45 9.29
CA GLY A 616 -34.03 35.32 10.67
C GLY A 616 -32.78 34.43 10.84
N PHE A 617 -31.94 34.31 9.80
CA PHE A 617 -30.57 33.84 9.99
C PHE A 617 -29.77 34.96 10.65
N SER A 618 -29.78 34.97 11.98
CA SER A 618 -28.99 35.91 12.78
C SER A 618 -27.50 35.77 12.43
N ASP A 619 -26.88 36.86 11.97
CA ASP A 619 -25.43 37.03 11.77
C ASP A 619 -24.57 36.62 12.98
N GLY A 620 -25.17 36.43 14.17
CA GLY A 620 -24.49 35.93 15.36
C GLY A 620 -23.92 34.51 15.25
N ASP A 621 -24.45 33.64 14.38
CA ASP A 621 -24.01 32.24 14.29
C ASP A 621 -22.90 32.00 13.23
N ALA A 622 -22.84 32.84 12.19
CA ALA A 622 -21.79 32.76 11.18
C ALA A 622 -20.50 33.49 11.63
N VAL A 623 -20.64 34.65 12.27
CA VAL A 623 -19.51 35.44 12.76
C VAL A 623 -18.85 34.79 13.99
N SER A 624 -19.58 34.01 14.79
CA SER A 624 -19.00 33.27 15.92
C SER A 624 -18.03 32.15 15.50
N ARG A 625 -18.19 31.58 14.30
CA ARG A 625 -17.26 30.58 13.76
C ARG A 625 -15.97 31.22 13.23
N LEU A 626 -16.07 32.32 12.49
CA LEU A 626 -14.92 33.05 11.95
C LEU A 626 -14.12 33.79 13.03
N SER A 627 -14.78 34.24 14.10
CA SER A 627 -14.10 34.94 15.22
C SER A 627 -13.36 33.96 16.14
N ARG A 628 -13.80 32.70 16.22
CA ARG A 628 -13.16 31.68 17.05
C ARG A 628 -11.88 31.11 16.43
N GLU A 629 -11.70 31.26 15.12
CA GLU A 629 -10.45 30.92 14.41
C GLU A 629 -9.34 31.97 14.56
N ARG A 630 -9.63 33.17 15.11
CA ARG A 630 -8.64 34.26 15.22
C ARG A 630 -8.03 34.51 16.61
N GLU A 631 -8.57 33.93 17.67
CA GLU A 631 -8.00 34.08 19.02
C GLU A 631 -7.09 32.91 19.40
N ILE A 632 -5.94 32.84 18.72
CA ILE A 632 -4.74 32.20 19.28
C ILE A 632 -4.02 33.24 20.15
N ARG A 633 -3.89 32.88 21.44
CA ARG A 633 -3.32 33.63 22.55
C ARG A 633 -2.03 34.40 22.21
N ALA A 634 -1.99 35.69 22.53
CA ALA A 634 -0.75 36.41 22.85
C ALA A 634 -0.56 36.47 24.39
N PRO A 635 0.68 36.43 24.91
CA PRO A 635 0.93 36.36 26.34
C PRO A 635 0.71 37.72 27.01
N VAL A 636 0.04 37.69 28.16
CA VAL A 636 -0.21 38.85 29.02
C VAL A 636 1.08 39.23 29.76
N VAL A 637 1.66 40.38 29.43
CA VAL A 637 2.70 41.03 30.26
C VAL A 637 2.03 42.16 31.04
N PHE A 638 1.99 42.02 32.36
CA PHE A 638 1.64 43.08 33.29
C PHE A 638 2.80 44.07 33.41
N SER A 639 2.50 45.37 33.32
CA SER A 639 3.33 46.41 33.94
C SER A 639 2.45 47.57 34.42
N LEU A 640 2.72 47.99 35.66
CA LEU A 640 1.98 48.97 36.45
C LEU A 640 2.42 50.42 36.16
N SER A 641 1.49 51.32 36.44
CA SER A 641 1.56 52.79 36.50
C SER A 641 2.87 53.44 36.98
N ASN A 642 3.26 54.60 36.40
CA ASN A 642 3.17 55.91 37.07
C ASN A 642 3.74 57.11 36.28
N ALA A 643 3.06 58.25 36.48
CA ALA A 643 3.55 59.63 36.59
C ALA A 643 4.08 60.41 35.36
N GLY A 644 3.36 61.49 35.02
CA GLY A 644 3.88 62.85 35.31
C GLY A 644 4.22 63.79 34.15
N THR A 645 3.50 64.91 34.13
CA THR A 645 3.95 66.29 33.80
C THR A 645 3.94 66.81 32.34
N TRP A 646 2.97 67.71 32.14
CA TRP A 646 3.06 69.09 31.62
C TRP A 646 3.37 69.42 30.13
N SER A 647 2.58 70.38 29.65
CA SER A 647 2.42 71.01 28.33
C SER A 647 3.42 72.19 28.13
N PRO A 648 3.28 73.16 27.19
CA PRO A 648 2.31 73.37 26.09
C PRO A 648 2.91 73.91 24.75
N GLY A 649 2.09 74.11 23.71
CA GLY A 649 2.32 75.21 22.77
C GLY A 649 1.80 75.11 21.33
N GLN A 650 0.71 75.83 21.08
CA GLN A 650 0.33 76.53 19.84
C GLN A 650 -0.29 75.77 18.65
N ALA A 651 -1.59 76.06 18.49
CA ALA A 651 -2.47 75.89 17.34
C ALA A 651 -2.31 77.06 16.34
N PRO A 652 -3.23 77.29 15.37
CA PRO A 652 -3.78 76.44 14.30
C PRO A 652 -3.76 77.16 12.91
N VAL A 653 -4.61 76.69 11.97
CA VAL A 653 -5.22 77.39 10.80
C VAL A 653 -4.47 77.11 9.47
N VAL A 654 -5.08 76.62 8.38
CA VAL A 654 -6.47 76.66 7.85
C VAL A 654 -7.03 75.27 7.59
#